data_AF-A0AA96UN15-F1
#
_entry.id   AF-A0AA96UN15-F1
#
_cell.length_a   1.000
_cell.length_b   1.000
_cell.length_c   1.000
_cell.angle_alpha   90.00
_cell.angle_beta   90.00
_cell.angle_gamma   90.00
#
_symmetry.space_group_name_H-M   'P 1'
#
loop_
_entity.id
_entity.type
_entity.pdbx_description
1 polymer ?
#
loop_
_entity_poly.entity_id
_entity_poly.type
_entity_poly.pdbx_seq_one_letter_code
_entity_poly.pdbx_strand_id
1 'polypeptide(L)'
;MSKTTRRRTLRHACLISAPLLLAAAVASAPVPAFSAESARPGTTPGASPWETVSLEKISLPSTVKTAAAPAYSADGKHLLFFGNIVADPAQNPDPNRGPLHLWIVGTDGKGAHCLSCGTDEPLVGEAEQPGLISPFPDGKRAFYGPYGDPRVLHCAPSLLDCQSATTYRIDQSGARPNGGLVPPGGAVQTPSFNGGGAASPKLSPDGNYIAWSDYRTDSLELMVLAKLSFTGDKYVVSDPRTLNPPGPTSPTDPDPRHWSDSAALFEFKAFVDGGRAVTYVQVGGDASGNPDLWKLDLATGQRTRLTADPEWQEDMATSPDGKSMYVGVDSHGRHYFDWAGLVPFRGFFDGSWVGAAAITHVSSSELRSCAPFASSLLPADGDRGGRLVGQVIDPYDGGDIRDSTQIHGQPIWSPDSTSVALTTQSFTTLAAAPYLLVAHFNRPPSKPLPIVSSEPGAWAPTPDQYHGALGAKTTVTLKGLSSGTVTVHYTAPIGATAPTESTATYEDYSDDGKSFVSGTQIVKRGGTTVQLLNNLTLRGEHTGSLKGDITMDLQSRPFKSTGSQTATYDGTTVTGPDSTEKRCEDVRGALPRPTALDVEAKRAGHAVIVKVTSAYGGAGANEQGVDRRPVRGATVKVGGETATTNQEGVAVLHPKGRTNVVSVDAGASFLPAQVTAS
;
A
#
# COMPACT_ATOMS: atom_id res chain seq x y z
N MET A 1 65.33 -20.18 33.93
CA MET A 1 65.56 -20.03 32.48
C MET A 1 64.81 -18.78 32.03
N SER A 2 65.35 -17.55 32.16
CA SER A 2 66.32 -16.84 31.26
C SER A 2 65.73 -16.70 29.83
N LYS A 3 65.45 -15.53 29.24
CA LYS A 3 65.97 -14.13 29.34
C LYS A 3 64.82 -13.12 29.06
N THR A 4 64.54 -12.07 29.83
CA THR A 4 65.08 -10.66 29.79
C THR A 4 65.19 -10.03 28.38
N THR A 5 64.68 -8.82 28.13
CA THR A 5 65.33 -7.54 28.54
C THR A 5 64.36 -6.32 28.54
N ARG A 6 64.51 -5.44 29.55
CA ARG A 6 63.94 -4.07 29.70
C ARG A 6 64.72 -3.04 28.85
N ARG A 7 64.25 -1.82 28.54
CA ARG A 7 64.24 -0.53 29.33
C ARG A 7 64.08 0.58 28.24
N ARG A 8 63.50 1.77 28.43
CA ARG A 8 63.97 2.88 29.29
C ARG A 8 63.00 4.08 29.16
N THR A 9 62.77 4.76 30.27
CA THR A 9 62.15 6.09 30.43
C THR A 9 63.15 7.22 30.14
N LEU A 10 62.67 8.39 29.69
CA LEU A 10 63.24 9.70 30.05
C LEU A 10 62.26 10.86 29.78
N ARG A 11 62.04 11.66 30.84
CA ARG A 11 61.43 13.00 30.85
C ARG A 11 62.37 14.02 30.19
N HIS A 12 61.84 15.13 29.67
CA HIS A 12 62.38 16.49 29.89
C HIS A 12 61.26 17.53 29.69
N ALA A 13 61.21 18.48 30.61
CA ALA A 13 60.36 19.67 30.59
C ALA A 13 61.09 20.83 29.92
N CYS A 14 60.37 21.77 29.31
CA CYS A 14 60.81 23.16 29.22
C CYS A 14 59.62 24.13 29.17
N LEU A 15 59.85 25.26 29.81
CA LEU A 15 58.96 26.35 30.24
C LEU A 15 58.98 27.52 29.24
N ILE A 16 58.13 28.54 29.52
CA ILE A 16 58.16 29.95 29.00
C ILE A 16 57.44 30.11 27.64
N SER A 17 56.50 31.03 27.39
CA SER A 17 56.05 32.28 28.03
C SER A 17 54.72 32.72 27.42
N ALA A 18 53.85 33.35 28.21
CA ALA A 18 52.75 34.18 27.74
C ALA A 18 53.24 35.56 27.25
N PRO A 19 52.51 36.18 26.33
CA PRO A 19 52.29 37.62 26.40
C PRO A 19 50.79 37.95 26.47
N LEU A 20 50.43 38.68 27.54
CA LEU A 20 49.31 39.61 27.53
C LEU A 20 49.64 40.74 26.54
N LEU A 21 48.71 41.12 25.65
CA LEU A 21 48.58 42.50 25.19
C LEU A 21 47.23 42.78 24.52
N LEU A 22 46.47 43.64 25.21
CA LEU A 22 45.46 44.62 24.76
C LEU A 22 44.48 44.20 23.65
N ALA A 23 43.25 43.87 24.07
CA ALA A 23 42.06 44.02 23.24
C ALA A 23 41.64 45.49 23.21
N ALA A 24 41.82 46.15 22.07
CA ALA A 24 41.18 47.42 21.77
C ALA A 24 39.70 47.18 21.43
N ALA A 25 38.79 47.77 22.20
CA ALA A 25 37.37 47.80 21.88
C ALA A 25 37.15 48.75 20.70
N VAL A 26 36.92 48.20 19.50
CA VAL A 26 36.34 48.93 18.38
C VAL A 26 34.88 48.53 18.30
N ALA A 27 33.99 49.46 18.63
CA ALA A 27 32.56 49.32 18.43
C ALA A 27 32.27 49.32 16.91
N SER A 28 32.15 48.13 16.33
CA SER A 28 31.59 47.94 14.99
C SER A 28 30.06 47.88 15.09
N ALA A 29 29.39 48.78 14.38
CA ALA A 29 27.93 48.80 14.23
C ALA A 29 27.41 47.44 13.72
N PRO A 30 26.18 47.04 14.11
CA PRO A 30 25.60 45.77 13.68
C PRO A 30 25.38 45.80 12.17
N VAL A 31 26.11 44.96 11.44
CA VAL A 31 25.75 44.56 10.09
C VAL A 31 24.46 43.71 10.22
N PRO A 32 23.39 43.99 9.47
CA PRO A 32 22.21 43.15 9.50
C PRO A 32 22.65 41.73 9.15
N ALA A 33 22.35 40.78 10.04
CA ALA A 33 22.55 39.37 9.77
C ALA A 33 21.74 39.03 8.53
N PHE A 34 22.41 38.79 7.41
CA PHE A 34 21.82 38.06 6.31
C PHE A 34 21.40 36.71 6.91
N SER A 35 20.09 36.45 6.89
CA SER A 35 19.54 35.13 7.17
C SER A 35 20.37 34.12 6.40
N ALA A 36 21.07 33.25 7.13
CA ALA A 36 21.71 32.09 6.53
C ALA A 36 20.57 31.30 5.87
N GLU A 37 20.50 31.37 4.55
CA GLU A 37 19.68 30.49 3.73
C GLU A 37 20.06 29.08 4.17
N SER A 38 19.17 28.40 4.92
CA SER A 38 19.47 27.07 5.45
C SER A 38 19.88 26.22 4.26
N ALA A 39 21.08 25.65 4.30
CA ALA A 39 21.56 24.77 3.24
C ALA A 39 20.45 23.76 2.93
N ARG A 40 19.90 23.84 1.72
CA ARG A 40 18.79 22.97 1.32
C ARG A 40 19.27 21.52 1.45
N PRO A 41 18.48 20.61 2.03
CA PRO A 41 18.84 19.20 2.09
C PRO A 41 19.20 18.68 0.68
N GLY A 42 20.26 17.87 0.60
CA GLY A 42 20.66 17.22 -0.65
C GLY A 42 19.60 16.23 -1.15
N THR A 43 19.70 15.82 -2.41
CA THR A 43 18.82 14.79 -3.00
C THR A 43 18.95 13.46 -2.26
N THR A 44 17.84 12.75 -2.06
CA THR A 44 17.81 11.42 -1.44
C THR A 44 18.69 10.44 -2.25
N PRO A 45 19.82 9.95 -1.68
CA PRO A 45 20.76 9.13 -2.45
C PRO A 45 20.14 7.85 -3.00
N GLY A 46 20.37 7.58 -4.29
CA GLY A 46 19.93 6.37 -4.97
C GLY A 46 18.42 6.23 -5.15
N ALA A 47 17.62 7.26 -4.85
CA ALA A 47 16.18 7.24 -5.08
C ALA A 47 15.85 7.44 -6.57
N SER A 48 14.82 6.75 -7.07
CA SER A 48 14.31 6.96 -8.42
C SER A 48 13.79 8.39 -8.58
N PRO A 49 14.02 9.05 -9.74
CA PRO A 49 13.50 10.39 -9.99
C PRO A 49 11.97 10.38 -9.91
N TRP A 50 11.41 11.55 -9.63
CA TRP A 50 10.01 11.81 -9.89
C TRP A 50 9.73 11.76 -11.40
N GLU A 51 8.60 11.18 -11.79
CA GLU A 51 8.13 11.08 -13.17
C GLU A 51 7.22 12.28 -13.49
N THR A 52 7.31 12.87 -14.68
CA THR A 52 6.20 13.73 -15.12
C THR A 52 4.98 12.90 -15.48
N VAL A 53 3.82 13.32 -15.01
CA VAL A 53 2.54 12.62 -15.21
C VAL A 53 1.58 13.48 -16.03
N SER A 54 0.99 12.94 -17.08
CA SER A 54 -0.15 13.56 -17.77
C SER A 54 -1.39 12.70 -17.62
N LEU A 55 -2.52 13.34 -17.29
CA LEU A 55 -3.80 12.66 -17.10
C LEU A 55 -4.65 12.77 -18.37
N GLU A 56 -5.18 11.64 -18.82
CA GLU A 56 -6.09 11.54 -19.96
C GLU A 56 -7.45 11.01 -19.52
N LYS A 57 -8.52 11.70 -19.93
CA LYS A 57 -9.89 11.22 -19.78
C LYS A 57 -10.37 10.62 -21.10
N ILE A 58 -10.51 9.30 -21.14
CA ILE A 58 -11.02 8.59 -22.30
C ILE A 58 -12.55 8.68 -22.28
N SER A 59 -13.09 9.43 -23.24
CA SER A 59 -14.53 9.58 -23.42
C SER A 59 -15.18 8.26 -23.83
N LEU A 60 -16.33 7.95 -23.23
CA LEU A 60 -17.12 6.76 -23.55
C LEU A 60 -18.44 7.16 -24.23
N PRO A 61 -19.10 6.25 -24.95
CA PRO A 61 -20.43 6.51 -25.49
C PRO A 61 -21.41 6.89 -24.37
N SER A 62 -22.40 7.72 -24.69
CA SER A 62 -23.40 8.21 -23.72
C SER A 62 -24.27 7.11 -23.09
N THR A 63 -24.23 5.89 -23.64
CA THR A 63 -24.84 4.68 -23.08
C THR A 63 -24.10 4.15 -21.87
N VAL A 64 -22.83 4.52 -21.66
CA VAL A 64 -22.05 4.21 -20.46
C VAL A 64 -22.21 5.36 -19.46
N LYS A 65 -22.86 5.08 -18.33
CA LYS A 65 -23.15 6.04 -17.25
C LYS A 65 -22.12 6.01 -16.14
N THR A 66 -21.50 4.86 -15.94
CA THR A 66 -20.43 4.62 -14.95
C THR A 66 -19.40 3.70 -15.58
N ALA A 67 -18.12 3.96 -15.31
CA ALA A 67 -17.00 3.18 -15.80
C ALA A 67 -15.96 3.01 -14.69
N ALA A 68 -15.74 1.76 -14.26
CA ALA A 68 -14.90 1.45 -13.12
C ALA A 68 -13.91 0.33 -13.42
N ALA A 69 -12.88 0.22 -12.57
CA ALA A 69 -11.90 -0.86 -12.58
C ALA A 69 -11.23 -1.11 -13.94
N PRO A 70 -10.70 -0.09 -14.63
CA PRO A 70 -10.08 -0.33 -15.92
C PRO A 70 -8.84 -1.23 -15.81
N ALA A 71 -8.69 -2.11 -16.79
CA ALA A 71 -7.54 -2.99 -16.94
C ALA A 71 -7.11 -3.04 -18.42
N TYR A 72 -5.82 -2.97 -18.69
CA TYR A 72 -5.28 -3.13 -20.03
C TYR A 72 -5.46 -4.56 -20.54
N SER A 73 -5.82 -4.67 -21.82
CA SER A 73 -5.60 -5.89 -22.59
C SER A 73 -4.12 -6.14 -22.86
N ALA A 74 -3.78 -7.37 -23.23
CA ALA A 74 -2.40 -7.76 -23.52
C ALA A 74 -1.75 -6.98 -24.67
N ASP A 75 -2.52 -6.38 -25.58
CA ASP A 75 -2.00 -5.56 -26.69
C ASP A 75 -1.66 -4.12 -26.29
N GLY A 76 -2.08 -3.68 -25.08
CA GLY A 76 -1.89 -2.32 -24.57
C GLY A 76 -2.69 -1.24 -25.29
N LYS A 77 -3.59 -1.60 -26.21
CA LYS A 77 -4.38 -0.67 -27.04
C LYS A 77 -5.86 -0.67 -26.70
N HIS A 78 -6.29 -1.55 -25.81
CA HIS A 78 -7.65 -1.60 -25.31
C HIS A 78 -7.68 -1.64 -23.79
N LEU A 79 -8.79 -1.16 -23.23
CA LEU A 79 -9.11 -1.23 -21.82
C LEU A 79 -10.38 -2.06 -21.66
N LEU A 80 -10.31 -3.04 -20.78
CA LEU A 80 -11.45 -3.68 -20.18
C LEU A 80 -11.91 -2.85 -18.99
N PHE A 81 -13.21 -2.78 -18.71
CA PHE A 81 -13.75 -2.05 -17.56
C PHE A 81 -15.16 -2.54 -17.22
N PHE A 82 -15.65 -2.20 -16.03
CA PHE A 82 -17.05 -2.39 -15.69
C PHE A 82 -17.88 -1.18 -16.07
N GLY A 83 -18.87 -1.41 -16.92
CA GLY A 83 -19.73 -0.36 -17.46
C GLY A 83 -21.15 -0.48 -16.95
N ASN A 84 -21.79 0.66 -16.65
CA ASN A 84 -23.19 0.72 -16.21
C ASN A 84 -23.46 -0.13 -14.97
N ILE A 85 -22.61 -0.02 -13.96
CA ILE A 85 -22.86 -0.62 -12.64
C ILE A 85 -24.17 -0.02 -12.13
N VAL A 86 -25.24 -0.82 -12.13
CA VAL A 86 -26.58 -0.40 -11.74
C VAL A 86 -26.68 -0.49 -10.22
N ALA A 87 -26.59 0.65 -9.54
CA ALA A 87 -27.01 0.81 -8.16
C ALA A 87 -28.50 1.21 -8.04
N ASP A 88 -29.30 1.07 -9.10
CA ASP A 88 -30.68 1.57 -9.18
C ASP A 88 -31.66 0.68 -8.37
N PRO A 89 -32.22 1.19 -7.25
CA PRO A 89 -33.19 0.45 -6.44
C PRO A 89 -34.55 0.28 -7.12
N ALA A 90 -34.85 1.00 -8.21
CA ALA A 90 -36.16 1.00 -8.86
C ALA A 90 -36.32 -0.09 -9.95
N GLN A 91 -35.22 -0.70 -10.41
CA GLN A 91 -35.24 -1.68 -11.51
C GLN A 91 -34.92 -3.12 -11.09
N ASN A 92 -34.78 -3.37 -9.79
CA ASN A 92 -34.33 -4.65 -9.27
C ASN A 92 -35.18 -5.13 -8.09
N PRO A 93 -35.83 -6.31 -8.16
CA PRO A 93 -36.60 -6.86 -7.04
C PRO A 93 -35.73 -7.23 -5.82
N ASP A 94 -34.39 -7.26 -5.97
CA ASP A 94 -33.44 -7.14 -4.86
C ASP A 94 -32.75 -5.76 -4.95
N PRO A 95 -33.06 -4.79 -4.07
CA PRO A 95 -32.57 -3.41 -4.15
C PRO A 95 -31.05 -3.28 -3.98
N ASN A 96 -30.33 -4.39 -3.79
CA ASN A 96 -28.91 -4.42 -3.50
C ASN A 96 -28.04 -5.08 -4.57
N ARG A 97 -28.48 -5.47 -5.80
CA ARG A 97 -27.61 -6.29 -6.70
C ARG A 97 -27.82 -6.19 -8.23
N GLY A 98 -27.12 -5.32 -8.95
CA GLY A 98 -27.16 -5.25 -10.43
C GLY A 98 -26.17 -6.21 -11.15
N PRO A 99 -26.40 -6.56 -12.43
CA PRO A 99 -25.41 -7.31 -13.21
C PRO A 99 -24.15 -6.46 -13.42
N LEU A 100 -22.99 -7.07 -13.23
CA LEU A 100 -21.70 -6.45 -13.47
C LEU A 100 -21.24 -6.75 -14.90
N HIS A 101 -21.53 -5.82 -15.80
CA HIS A 101 -21.17 -5.95 -17.21
C HIS A 101 -19.68 -5.65 -17.43
N LEU A 102 -18.96 -6.60 -18.03
CA LEU A 102 -17.60 -6.39 -18.54
C LEU A 102 -17.66 -5.79 -19.94
N TRP A 103 -17.00 -4.65 -20.13
CA TRP A 103 -16.89 -3.92 -21.38
C TRP A 103 -15.45 -3.89 -21.88
N ILE A 104 -15.28 -3.58 -23.16
CA ILE A 104 -13.99 -3.26 -23.77
C ILE A 104 -14.09 -1.98 -24.60
N VAL A 105 -13.02 -1.19 -24.66
CA VAL A 105 -12.88 0.02 -25.50
C VAL A 105 -11.43 0.18 -25.95
N GLY A 106 -11.19 0.80 -27.10
CA GLY A 106 -9.84 1.25 -27.48
C GLY A 106 -9.33 2.34 -26.54
N THR A 107 -8.02 2.48 -26.39
CA THR A 107 -7.42 3.58 -25.60
C THR A 107 -7.70 4.96 -26.20
N ASP A 108 -8.18 5.03 -27.44
CA ASP A 108 -8.67 6.25 -28.09
C ASP A 108 -10.17 6.53 -27.85
N GLY A 109 -10.84 5.72 -27.02
CA GLY A 109 -12.26 5.82 -26.69
C GLY A 109 -13.21 5.22 -27.73
N LYS A 110 -12.71 4.65 -28.84
CA LYS A 110 -13.55 4.08 -29.90
C LYS A 110 -13.83 2.60 -29.67
N GLY A 111 -14.91 2.13 -30.31
CA GLY A 111 -15.25 0.71 -30.32
C GLY A 111 -15.76 0.17 -28.99
N ALA A 112 -16.24 1.03 -28.08
CA ALA A 112 -16.77 0.59 -26.80
C ALA A 112 -17.98 -0.33 -26.99
N HIS A 113 -17.91 -1.54 -26.45
CA HIS A 113 -19.03 -2.50 -26.43
C HIS A 113 -18.95 -3.45 -25.23
N CYS A 114 -20.08 -4.04 -24.88
CA CYS A 114 -20.19 -4.98 -23.78
C CYS A 114 -19.78 -6.38 -24.24
N LEU A 115 -18.91 -7.04 -23.47
CA LEU A 115 -18.42 -8.40 -23.73
C LEU A 115 -19.25 -9.47 -23.00
N SER A 116 -19.73 -9.18 -21.79
CA SER A 116 -20.44 -10.17 -20.96
C SER A 116 -21.97 -10.12 -21.11
N CYS A 117 -22.51 -9.09 -21.75
CA CYS A 117 -23.95 -8.84 -21.79
C CYS A 117 -24.71 -10.04 -22.34
N GLY A 118 -25.71 -10.51 -21.59
CA GLY A 118 -26.52 -11.67 -21.95
C GLY A 118 -25.87 -13.03 -21.61
N THR A 119 -24.78 -13.04 -20.84
CA THR A 119 -24.20 -14.27 -20.25
C THR A 119 -24.64 -14.48 -18.79
N ASP A 120 -24.18 -15.53 -18.11
CA ASP A 120 -24.34 -15.67 -16.65
C ASP A 120 -23.38 -14.68 -15.96
N GLU A 121 -23.82 -13.44 -15.78
CA GLU A 121 -23.02 -12.34 -15.21
C GLU A 121 -23.02 -12.36 -13.67
N PRO A 122 -21.91 -11.99 -13.02
CA PRO A 122 -21.90 -11.84 -11.57
C PRO A 122 -22.76 -10.64 -11.17
N LEU A 123 -23.37 -10.75 -10.00
CA LEU A 123 -24.16 -9.68 -9.41
C LEU A 123 -23.29 -8.91 -8.42
N VAL A 124 -23.34 -7.59 -8.49
CA VAL A 124 -22.61 -6.70 -7.58
C VAL A 124 -23.59 -5.85 -6.80
N GLY A 125 -23.35 -5.73 -5.49
CA GLY A 125 -24.12 -4.85 -4.63
C GLY A 125 -23.63 -3.42 -4.55
N GLU A 126 -23.64 -2.82 -3.35
CA GLU A 126 -22.95 -1.53 -3.16
C GLU A 126 -21.61 -1.58 -3.89
N ALA A 127 -21.33 -0.56 -4.70
CA ALA A 127 -20.20 -0.48 -5.62
C ALA A 127 -18.82 -0.44 -4.92
N GLU A 128 -18.75 -0.95 -3.69
CA GLU A 128 -17.63 -0.94 -2.76
C GLU A 128 -16.34 -1.33 -3.45
N GLN A 129 -16.35 -2.40 -4.23
CA GLN A 129 -15.18 -2.94 -4.92
C GLN A 129 -15.74 -3.48 -6.22
N PRO A 130 -15.80 -2.69 -7.32
CA PRO A 130 -16.67 -2.97 -8.47
C PRO A 130 -16.33 -4.26 -9.21
N GLY A 131 -15.34 -5.02 -8.77
CA GLY A 131 -14.92 -6.29 -9.29
C GLY A 131 -13.48 -6.20 -9.72
N LEU A 132 -12.87 -7.34 -10.01
CA LEU A 132 -11.50 -7.45 -10.45
C LEU A 132 -11.51 -7.78 -11.93
N ILE A 133 -10.51 -7.35 -12.69
CA ILE A 133 -10.37 -7.72 -14.10
C ILE A 133 -8.94 -8.17 -14.35
N SER A 134 -8.78 -9.34 -14.97
CA SER A 134 -7.49 -9.84 -15.42
C SER A 134 -7.64 -10.63 -16.72
N PRO A 135 -7.13 -10.12 -17.85
CA PRO A 135 -7.07 -10.89 -19.09
C PRO A 135 -6.20 -12.14 -18.91
N PHE A 136 -6.59 -13.25 -19.52
CA PHE A 136 -5.72 -14.42 -19.67
C PHE A 136 -4.66 -14.17 -20.75
N PRO A 137 -3.49 -14.81 -20.65
CA PRO A 137 -2.40 -14.65 -21.62
C PRO A 137 -2.72 -15.15 -23.04
N ASP A 138 -3.81 -15.91 -23.21
CA ASP A 138 -4.25 -16.40 -24.52
C ASP A 138 -5.05 -15.38 -25.35
N GLY A 139 -5.42 -14.23 -24.76
CA GLY A 139 -6.20 -13.18 -25.42
C GLY A 139 -7.65 -13.57 -25.73
N LYS A 140 -8.15 -14.68 -25.19
CA LYS A 140 -9.52 -15.19 -25.43
C LYS A 140 -10.39 -15.19 -24.19
N ARG A 141 -9.80 -15.08 -23.01
CA ARG A 141 -10.52 -15.16 -21.74
C ARG A 141 -10.20 -14.00 -20.82
N ALA A 142 -11.15 -13.62 -19.99
CA ALA A 142 -10.96 -12.63 -18.93
C ALA A 142 -11.49 -13.18 -17.61
N PHE A 143 -10.64 -13.18 -16.58
CA PHE A 143 -11.06 -13.36 -15.19
C PHE A 143 -11.72 -12.06 -14.73
N TYR A 144 -12.95 -12.14 -14.21
CA TYR A 144 -13.65 -10.95 -13.72
C TYR A 144 -14.70 -11.24 -12.65
N GLY A 145 -15.07 -10.22 -11.88
CA GLY A 145 -16.19 -10.30 -10.93
C GLY A 145 -15.86 -9.74 -9.55
N PRO A 146 -16.86 -9.61 -8.66
CA PRO A 146 -16.67 -9.14 -7.29
C PRO A 146 -15.99 -10.18 -6.41
N TYR A 147 -15.73 -9.76 -5.17
CA TYR A 147 -15.28 -10.67 -4.12
C TYR A 147 -16.34 -11.74 -3.88
N GLY A 148 -15.91 -12.97 -3.62
CA GLY A 148 -16.80 -14.11 -3.38
C GLY A 148 -17.50 -14.71 -4.62
N ASP A 149 -17.63 -13.98 -5.74
CA ASP A 149 -18.19 -14.50 -7.01
C ASP A 149 -17.33 -14.14 -8.23
N PRO A 150 -16.03 -14.49 -8.25
CA PRO A 150 -15.22 -14.36 -9.45
C PRO A 150 -15.60 -15.38 -10.51
N ARG A 151 -15.52 -14.97 -11.77
CA ARG A 151 -15.92 -15.73 -12.96
C ARG A 151 -14.87 -15.62 -14.06
N VAL A 152 -15.04 -16.41 -15.11
CA VAL A 152 -14.21 -16.32 -16.32
C VAL A 152 -15.09 -16.17 -17.54
N LEU A 153 -14.91 -15.08 -18.27
CA LEU A 153 -15.49 -14.88 -19.59
C LEU A 153 -14.63 -15.59 -20.64
N HIS A 154 -15.26 -16.34 -21.54
CA HIS A 154 -14.66 -16.85 -22.77
C HIS A 154 -15.24 -16.07 -23.95
N CYS A 155 -14.38 -15.61 -24.85
CA CYS A 155 -14.73 -14.94 -26.09
C CYS A 155 -14.14 -15.68 -27.29
N ALA A 156 -14.90 -15.77 -28.38
CA ALA A 156 -14.43 -16.30 -29.66
C ALA A 156 -14.65 -15.31 -30.82
N PRO A 157 -13.67 -15.17 -31.75
CA PRO A 157 -12.34 -15.79 -31.72
C PRO A 157 -11.36 -15.23 -30.66
N SER A 158 -11.61 -14.02 -30.13
CA SER A 158 -10.75 -13.37 -29.12
C SER A 158 -11.52 -12.36 -28.28
N LEU A 159 -10.93 -11.82 -27.22
CA LEU A 159 -11.51 -10.70 -26.46
C LEU A 159 -11.65 -9.42 -27.31
N LEU A 160 -10.76 -9.19 -28.28
CA LEU A 160 -10.74 -7.97 -29.10
C LEU A 160 -11.76 -8.00 -30.25
N ASP A 161 -12.16 -9.20 -30.66
CA ASP A 161 -13.18 -9.48 -31.69
C ASP A 161 -14.12 -10.55 -31.14
N CYS A 162 -14.88 -10.21 -30.10
CA CYS A 162 -15.74 -11.15 -29.40
C CYS A 162 -17.09 -11.25 -30.14
N GLN A 163 -17.27 -12.32 -30.90
CA GLN A 163 -18.50 -12.60 -31.67
C GLN A 163 -19.45 -13.51 -30.88
N SER A 164 -18.90 -14.36 -30.03
CA SER A 164 -19.66 -15.15 -29.07
C SER A 164 -18.96 -15.16 -27.71
N ALA A 165 -19.77 -15.12 -26.66
CA ALA A 165 -19.33 -15.00 -25.28
C ALA A 165 -19.99 -16.05 -24.38
N THR A 166 -19.26 -16.57 -23.41
CA THR A 166 -19.81 -17.45 -22.36
C THR A 166 -19.08 -17.20 -21.05
N THR A 167 -19.83 -16.97 -19.98
CA THR A 167 -19.26 -16.80 -18.63
C THR A 167 -19.36 -18.10 -17.85
N TYR A 168 -18.27 -18.49 -17.22
CA TYR A 168 -18.16 -19.67 -16.37
C TYR A 168 -17.88 -19.29 -14.92
N ARG A 169 -18.55 -19.96 -13.98
CA ARG A 169 -18.30 -19.81 -12.54
C ARG A 169 -17.03 -20.54 -12.13
N ILE A 170 -16.41 -20.03 -11.05
CA ILE A 170 -15.27 -20.67 -10.39
C ILE A 170 -15.76 -21.35 -9.12
N ASP A 171 -15.60 -22.68 -9.07
CA ASP A 171 -15.86 -23.47 -7.89
C ASP A 171 -14.63 -23.46 -6.97
N GLN A 172 -14.73 -22.68 -5.90
CA GLN A 172 -13.67 -22.52 -4.90
C GLN A 172 -13.70 -23.58 -3.80
N SER A 173 -14.66 -24.51 -3.81
CA SER A 173 -14.85 -25.47 -2.72
C SER A 173 -13.62 -26.38 -2.51
N GLY A 174 -12.87 -26.69 -3.58
CA GLY A 174 -11.66 -27.50 -3.51
C GLY A 174 -10.50 -26.85 -2.74
N ALA A 175 -10.60 -25.56 -2.41
CA ALA A 175 -9.60 -24.85 -1.63
C ALA A 175 -9.95 -24.71 -0.14
N ARG A 176 -11.13 -25.19 0.27
CA ARG A 176 -11.61 -25.08 1.65
C ARG A 176 -11.60 -26.44 2.35
N PRO A 177 -11.32 -26.47 3.66
CA PRO A 177 -11.55 -27.65 4.49
C PRO A 177 -13.00 -28.14 4.35
N ASN A 178 -13.23 -29.44 4.49
CA ASN A 178 -14.58 -30.00 4.38
C ASN A 178 -15.53 -29.39 5.43
N GLY A 179 -16.67 -28.84 4.97
CA GLY A 179 -17.62 -28.13 5.82
C GLY A 179 -17.07 -26.84 6.45
N GLY A 180 -15.94 -26.31 5.98
CA GLY A 180 -15.26 -25.16 6.57
C GLY A 180 -14.55 -25.45 7.90
N LEU A 181 -14.53 -26.70 8.35
CA LEU A 181 -13.96 -27.08 9.65
C LEU A 181 -12.46 -27.36 9.51
N VAL A 182 -11.65 -26.61 10.23
CA VAL A 182 -10.20 -26.84 10.34
C VAL A 182 -9.93 -27.71 11.57
N PRO A 183 -9.20 -28.83 11.45
CA PRO A 183 -8.85 -29.66 12.60
C PRO A 183 -7.95 -28.89 13.60
N PRO A 184 -7.89 -29.31 14.87
CA PRO A 184 -6.89 -28.78 15.82
C PRO A 184 -5.45 -29.03 15.36
N GLY A 185 -4.54 -28.14 15.71
CA GLY A 185 -3.11 -28.27 15.42
C GLY A 185 -2.29 -27.09 15.92
N GLY A 186 -0.97 -27.26 15.98
CA GLY A 186 -0.07 -26.27 16.57
C GLY A 186 -0.41 -25.97 18.03
N ALA A 187 -0.53 -24.69 18.36
CA ALA A 187 -1.06 -24.25 19.67
C ALA A 187 -2.59 -24.31 19.78
N VAL A 188 -3.33 -24.45 18.69
CA VAL A 188 -4.79 -24.41 18.65
C VAL A 188 -5.38 -25.79 18.99
N GLN A 189 -5.90 -25.95 20.21
CA GLN A 189 -6.38 -27.24 20.73
C GLN A 189 -7.84 -27.56 20.40
N THR A 190 -8.59 -26.63 19.81
CA THR A 190 -9.99 -26.83 19.41
C THR A 190 -10.16 -26.56 17.92
N PRO A 191 -11.10 -27.21 17.22
CA PRO A 191 -11.32 -26.94 15.80
C PRO A 191 -11.59 -25.45 15.53
N SER A 192 -11.07 -24.99 14.39
CA SER A 192 -11.28 -23.65 13.86
C SER A 192 -12.22 -23.66 12.66
N PHE A 193 -12.63 -22.49 12.20
CA PHE A 193 -13.58 -22.36 11.10
C PHE A 193 -13.03 -21.44 10.02
N ASN A 194 -13.13 -21.87 8.77
CA ASN A 194 -12.95 -21.05 7.58
C ASN A 194 -14.34 -20.61 7.10
N GLY A 195 -14.64 -19.32 7.28
CA GLY A 195 -15.90 -18.71 6.83
C GLY A 195 -15.94 -18.39 5.33
N GLY A 196 -14.85 -18.64 4.61
CA GLY A 196 -14.70 -18.29 3.22
C GLY A 196 -14.60 -16.79 3.03
N GLY A 197 -15.21 -16.30 1.94
CA GLY A 197 -15.21 -14.90 1.56
C GLY A 197 -14.56 -14.71 0.20
N ALA A 198 -13.42 -15.37 -0.05
CA ALA A 198 -12.61 -15.13 -1.23
C ALA A 198 -12.48 -13.64 -1.56
N ALA A 199 -11.93 -12.90 -0.61
CA ALA A 199 -11.64 -11.49 -0.73
C ALA A 199 -10.47 -11.26 -1.70
N SER A 200 -10.62 -10.25 -2.55
CA SER A 200 -9.63 -9.81 -3.53
C SER A 200 -9.01 -10.91 -4.43
N PRO A 201 -9.80 -11.78 -5.08
CA PRO A 201 -9.25 -12.90 -5.83
C PRO A 201 -8.49 -12.44 -7.08
N LYS A 202 -7.22 -12.81 -7.25
CA LYS A 202 -6.41 -12.44 -8.42
C LYS A 202 -6.03 -13.66 -9.25
N LEU A 203 -5.95 -13.48 -10.57
CA LEU A 203 -5.41 -14.45 -11.52
C LEU A 203 -3.88 -14.30 -11.61
N SER A 204 -3.16 -15.42 -11.67
CA SER A 204 -1.72 -15.41 -11.94
C SER A 204 -1.43 -15.04 -13.41
N PRO A 205 -0.26 -14.43 -13.71
CA PRO A 205 0.08 -14.02 -15.08
C PRO A 205 0.11 -15.17 -16.12
N ASP A 206 0.38 -16.40 -15.67
CA ASP A 206 0.36 -17.60 -16.51
C ASP A 206 -1.06 -18.17 -16.73
N GLY A 207 -2.06 -17.64 -16.03
CA GLY A 207 -3.46 -18.06 -16.09
C GLY A 207 -3.76 -19.42 -15.44
N ASN A 208 -2.82 -20.00 -14.68
CA ASN A 208 -2.95 -21.35 -14.11
C ASN A 208 -3.29 -21.36 -12.62
N TYR A 209 -3.22 -20.23 -11.93
CA TYR A 209 -3.46 -20.10 -10.50
C TYR A 209 -4.39 -18.93 -10.20
N ILE A 210 -5.11 -19.05 -9.09
CA ILE A 210 -5.80 -17.93 -8.46
C ILE A 210 -5.41 -17.86 -6.99
N ALA A 211 -5.35 -16.64 -6.45
CA ALA A 211 -5.08 -16.40 -5.04
C ALA A 211 -6.04 -15.37 -4.44
N TRP A 212 -6.37 -15.51 -3.15
CA TRP A 212 -7.34 -14.68 -2.44
C TRP A 212 -7.12 -14.74 -0.93
N SER A 213 -7.86 -13.92 -0.17
CA SER A 213 -7.93 -13.99 1.29
C SER A 213 -9.25 -14.62 1.76
N ASP A 214 -9.20 -15.62 2.64
CA ASP A 214 -10.37 -16.24 3.28
C ASP A 214 -10.45 -15.85 4.78
N TYR A 215 -11.64 -15.61 5.29
CA TYR A 215 -11.84 -15.36 6.72
C TYR A 215 -11.66 -16.65 7.54
N ARG A 216 -10.74 -16.63 8.51
CA ARG A 216 -10.53 -17.72 9.47
C ARG A 216 -10.56 -17.25 10.91
N THR A 217 -11.02 -18.13 11.79
CA THR A 217 -11.19 -17.80 13.21
C THR A 217 -9.88 -17.87 14.01
N ASP A 218 -8.87 -18.59 13.50
CA ASP A 218 -7.52 -18.69 14.06
C ASP A 218 -6.48 -17.79 13.38
N SER A 219 -6.85 -17.12 12.29
CA SER A 219 -6.03 -16.17 11.53
C SER A 219 -6.98 -15.31 10.71
N LEU A 220 -6.97 -13.98 10.89
CA LEU A 220 -7.79 -13.14 10.04
C LEU A 220 -7.16 -13.11 8.63
N GLU A 221 -7.99 -13.32 7.61
CA GLU A 221 -7.61 -13.29 6.20
C GLU A 221 -6.41 -14.21 5.84
N LEU A 222 -6.72 -15.50 5.77
CA LEU A 222 -5.81 -16.52 5.26
C LEU A 222 -5.58 -16.33 3.76
N MET A 223 -4.35 -16.04 3.37
CA MET A 223 -3.97 -15.95 1.96
C MET A 223 -3.83 -17.35 1.37
N VAL A 224 -4.73 -17.70 0.45
CA VAL A 224 -4.78 -18.99 -0.24
C VAL A 224 -4.36 -18.81 -1.69
N LEU A 225 -3.51 -19.70 -2.19
CA LEU A 225 -3.21 -19.86 -3.61
C LEU A 225 -3.62 -21.27 -4.04
N ALA A 226 -4.33 -21.38 -5.14
CA ALA A 226 -4.80 -22.67 -5.67
C ALA A 226 -4.70 -22.72 -7.20
N LYS A 227 -4.54 -23.92 -7.73
CA LYS A 227 -4.49 -24.16 -9.18
C LYS A 227 -5.89 -23.98 -9.78
N LEU A 228 -5.99 -23.27 -10.87
CA LEU A 228 -7.22 -23.04 -11.63
C LEU A 228 -7.28 -23.99 -12.84
N SER A 229 -8.37 -24.75 -12.98
CA SER A 229 -8.58 -25.66 -14.11
C SER A 229 -10.00 -25.56 -14.68
N PHE A 230 -10.14 -25.69 -15.99
CA PHE A 230 -11.44 -25.74 -16.67
C PHE A 230 -11.86 -27.19 -16.90
N THR A 231 -13.06 -27.57 -16.48
CA THR A 231 -13.59 -28.94 -16.61
C THR A 231 -14.44 -29.17 -17.87
N GLY A 232 -14.67 -28.11 -18.67
CA GLY A 232 -15.54 -28.12 -19.85
C GLY A 232 -16.85 -27.36 -19.64
N ASP A 233 -17.31 -27.25 -18.39
CA ASP A 233 -18.57 -26.62 -18.00
C ASP A 233 -18.42 -25.59 -16.86
N LYS A 234 -17.32 -25.66 -16.09
CA LYS A 234 -16.97 -24.70 -15.05
C LYS A 234 -15.47 -24.64 -14.82
N TYR A 235 -15.05 -23.68 -14.01
CA TYR A 235 -13.71 -23.68 -13.43
C TYR A 235 -13.74 -24.29 -12.04
N VAL A 236 -12.67 -25.00 -11.68
CA VAL A 236 -12.46 -25.57 -10.35
C VAL A 236 -11.08 -25.17 -9.84
N VAL A 237 -10.97 -25.02 -8.52
CA VAL A 237 -9.69 -24.87 -7.84
C VAL A 237 -9.21 -26.19 -7.23
N SER A 238 -7.91 -26.45 -7.30
CA SER A 238 -7.27 -27.61 -6.66
C SER A 238 -5.96 -27.24 -5.98
N ASP A 239 -5.45 -28.15 -5.16
CA ASP A 239 -4.12 -28.08 -4.54
C ASP A 239 -3.86 -26.77 -3.76
N PRO A 240 -4.77 -26.35 -2.86
CA PRO A 240 -4.63 -25.09 -2.15
C PRO A 240 -3.38 -25.07 -1.25
N ARG A 241 -2.78 -23.89 -1.14
CA ARG A 241 -1.62 -23.60 -0.28
C ARG A 241 -1.83 -22.29 0.45
N THR A 242 -1.41 -22.26 1.71
CA THR A 242 -1.46 -21.07 2.56
C THR A 242 -0.15 -20.30 2.48
N LEU A 243 -0.23 -18.99 2.31
CA LEU A 243 0.94 -18.12 2.14
C LEU A 243 1.35 -17.35 3.42
N ASN A 244 0.54 -17.41 4.47
CA ASN A 244 0.79 -16.72 5.75
C ASN A 244 2.07 -17.26 6.44
N PRO A 245 2.75 -16.43 7.27
CA PRO A 245 3.84 -16.88 8.15
C PRO A 245 3.42 -18.03 9.07
N PRO A 246 4.32 -18.96 9.43
CA PRO A 246 3.97 -20.10 10.28
C PRO A 246 3.52 -19.63 11.67
N GLY A 247 2.45 -20.27 12.18
CA GLY A 247 2.01 -20.07 13.56
C GLY A 247 2.74 -20.96 14.56
N PRO A 248 2.40 -20.85 15.86
CA PRO A 248 3.07 -21.57 16.92
C PRO A 248 2.85 -23.08 16.81
N THR A 249 3.94 -23.84 16.90
CA THR A 249 3.95 -25.30 16.75
C THR A 249 3.38 -26.04 17.95
N SER A 250 3.30 -25.39 19.11
CA SER A 250 2.70 -25.90 20.33
C SER A 250 2.31 -24.74 21.27
N PRO A 251 1.50 -24.98 22.32
CA PRO A 251 1.19 -23.96 23.33
C PRO A 251 2.41 -23.44 24.09
N THR A 252 3.56 -24.11 24.00
CA THR A 252 4.82 -23.76 24.66
C THR A 252 5.91 -23.33 23.67
N ASP A 253 5.55 -23.03 22.42
CA ASP A 253 6.51 -22.56 21.42
C ASP A 253 7.21 -21.28 21.92
N PRO A 254 8.55 -21.27 22.06
CA PRO A 254 9.25 -20.15 22.66
C PRO A 254 9.55 -19.01 21.68
N ASP A 255 9.35 -19.21 20.37
CA ASP A 255 9.68 -18.21 19.36
C ASP A 255 8.59 -17.13 19.26
N PRO A 256 8.86 -15.87 19.67
CA PRO A 256 7.85 -14.83 19.65
C PRO A 256 7.31 -14.54 18.25
N ARG A 257 8.07 -14.84 17.19
CA ARG A 257 7.66 -14.60 15.80
C ARG A 257 6.50 -15.49 15.39
N HIS A 258 6.50 -16.75 15.81
CA HIS A 258 5.39 -17.67 15.49
C HIS A 258 4.07 -17.18 16.09
N TRP A 259 4.10 -16.59 17.29
CA TRP A 259 2.92 -16.04 17.95
C TRP A 259 2.48 -14.70 17.38
N SER A 260 3.44 -13.81 17.13
CA SER A 260 3.20 -12.44 16.71
C SER A 260 2.87 -12.36 15.22
N ASP A 261 3.73 -12.91 14.36
CA ASP A 261 3.59 -12.75 12.91
C ASP A 261 2.30 -13.46 12.44
N SER A 262 1.97 -14.65 12.95
CA SER A 262 0.73 -15.36 12.60
C SER A 262 -0.55 -14.75 13.18
N ALA A 263 -0.45 -13.76 14.07
CA ALA A 263 -1.58 -13.01 14.63
C ALA A 263 -1.84 -11.68 13.92
N ALA A 264 -1.04 -11.35 12.90
CA ALA A 264 -1.24 -10.19 12.06
C ALA A 264 -2.54 -10.30 11.22
N LEU A 265 -3.02 -9.16 10.72
CA LEU A 265 -3.93 -9.11 9.58
C LEU A 265 -3.11 -9.34 8.31
N PHE A 266 -3.63 -10.11 7.36
CA PHE A 266 -2.99 -10.33 6.06
C PHE A 266 -3.98 -10.14 4.93
N GLU A 267 -3.65 -9.39 3.88
CA GLU A 267 -4.53 -9.36 2.71
C GLU A 267 -3.76 -9.57 1.42
N PHE A 268 -4.15 -10.56 0.62
CA PHE A 268 -3.55 -10.79 -0.69
C PHE A 268 -3.84 -9.62 -1.63
N LYS A 269 -2.81 -9.09 -2.31
CA LYS A 269 -2.98 -7.94 -3.23
C LYS A 269 -2.70 -8.24 -4.68
N ALA A 270 -1.53 -8.76 -5.04
CA ALA A 270 -1.21 -8.99 -6.45
C ALA A 270 -0.10 -10.01 -6.69
N PHE A 271 -0.14 -10.68 -7.84
CA PHE A 271 1.04 -11.34 -8.41
C PHE A 271 2.00 -10.30 -9.00
N VAL A 272 3.29 -10.51 -8.79
CA VAL A 272 4.39 -9.64 -9.26
C VAL A 272 5.54 -10.48 -9.82
N ASP A 273 6.56 -9.82 -10.39
CA ASP A 273 7.76 -10.48 -10.94
C ASP A 273 7.43 -11.60 -11.95
N GLY A 274 6.44 -11.36 -12.82
CA GLY A 274 5.99 -12.34 -13.81
C GLY A 274 5.26 -13.56 -13.22
N GLY A 275 4.89 -13.52 -11.95
CA GLY A 275 4.25 -14.63 -11.23
C GLY A 275 5.16 -15.32 -10.22
N ARG A 276 6.46 -14.99 -10.15
CA ARG A 276 7.41 -15.57 -9.18
C ARG A 276 7.08 -15.22 -7.73
N ALA A 277 6.50 -14.04 -7.52
CA ALA A 277 6.25 -13.49 -6.21
C ALA A 277 4.84 -12.92 -6.13
N VAL A 278 4.38 -12.70 -4.92
CA VAL A 278 3.12 -12.03 -4.62
C VAL A 278 3.36 -10.89 -3.67
N THR A 279 2.40 -9.98 -3.63
CA THR A 279 2.36 -8.88 -2.70
C THR A 279 1.10 -8.94 -1.86
N TYR A 280 1.23 -8.49 -0.62
CA TYR A 280 0.17 -8.55 0.36
C TYR A 280 0.33 -7.41 1.36
N VAL A 281 -0.77 -7.05 2.01
CA VAL A 281 -0.74 -6.18 3.19
C VAL A 281 -0.52 -7.04 4.42
N GLN A 282 0.31 -6.58 5.34
CA GLN A 282 0.41 -7.12 6.68
C GLN A 282 0.20 -5.99 7.69
N VAL A 283 -0.62 -6.23 8.71
CA VAL A 283 -0.73 -5.33 9.87
C VAL A 283 -0.42 -6.12 11.12
N GLY A 284 0.69 -5.81 11.80
CA GLY A 284 1.21 -6.61 12.91
C GLY A 284 2.52 -7.32 12.61
N GLY A 285 2.95 -8.18 13.53
CA GLY A 285 4.31 -8.71 13.53
C GLY A 285 5.24 -7.75 14.28
N ASP A 286 6.39 -7.39 13.70
CA ASP A 286 7.40 -6.52 14.31
C ASP A 286 7.04 -5.02 14.34
N ALA A 287 6.02 -4.61 13.59
CA ALA A 287 5.45 -3.26 13.58
C ALA A 287 3.91 -3.32 13.74
N SER A 288 3.46 -3.40 14.99
CA SER A 288 2.03 -3.43 15.34
C SER A 288 1.31 -2.17 14.85
N GLY A 289 0.08 -2.36 14.37
CA GLY A 289 -0.80 -1.28 13.95
C GLY A 289 -0.45 -0.58 12.64
N ASN A 290 0.69 -0.90 12.02
CA ASN A 290 1.09 -0.28 10.75
C ASN A 290 0.67 -1.14 9.53
N PRO A 291 -0.20 -0.66 8.62
CA PRO A 291 -0.55 -1.37 7.40
C PRO A 291 0.55 -1.27 6.34
N ASP A 292 1.41 -2.29 6.33
CA ASP A 292 2.58 -2.34 5.45
C ASP A 292 2.35 -3.22 4.23
N LEU A 293 2.98 -2.83 3.12
CA LEU A 293 3.11 -3.66 1.93
C LEU A 293 4.31 -4.61 2.07
N TRP A 294 4.09 -5.87 1.69
CA TRP A 294 5.09 -6.92 1.70
C TRP A 294 5.15 -7.64 0.36
N LYS A 295 6.32 -8.18 0.05
CA LYS A 295 6.54 -9.12 -1.05
C LYS A 295 6.93 -10.48 -0.53
N LEU A 296 6.37 -11.54 -1.12
CA LEU A 296 6.66 -12.94 -0.84
C LEU A 296 7.11 -13.64 -2.11
N ASP A 297 8.32 -14.20 -2.11
CA ASP A 297 8.78 -15.11 -3.15
C ASP A 297 8.10 -16.47 -2.98
N LEU A 298 7.36 -16.91 -4.01
CA LEU A 298 6.53 -18.12 -3.92
C LEU A 298 7.37 -19.39 -3.84
N ALA A 299 8.54 -19.43 -4.49
CA ALA A 299 9.38 -20.62 -4.51
C ALA A 299 10.06 -20.87 -3.15
N THR A 300 10.51 -19.80 -2.49
CA THR A 300 11.36 -19.87 -1.29
C THR A 300 10.65 -19.54 0.01
N GLY A 301 9.54 -18.81 -0.04
CA GLY A 301 8.85 -18.30 1.14
C GLY A 301 9.52 -17.07 1.75
N GLN A 302 10.52 -16.49 1.08
CA GLN A 302 11.21 -15.30 1.55
C GLN A 302 10.28 -14.08 1.49
N ARG A 303 10.22 -13.34 2.60
CA ARG A 303 9.40 -12.14 2.76
C ARG A 303 10.29 -10.89 2.82
N THR A 304 9.86 -9.85 2.13
CA THR A 304 10.52 -8.54 2.12
C THR A 304 9.47 -7.48 2.38
N ARG A 305 9.63 -6.73 3.47
CA ARG A 305 8.83 -5.53 3.74
C ARG A 305 9.17 -4.47 2.69
N LEU A 306 8.15 -3.95 2.02
CA LEU A 306 8.27 -2.93 0.97
C LEU A 306 8.03 -1.54 1.55
N THR A 307 7.08 -1.40 2.48
CA THR A 307 6.81 -0.12 3.12
C THR A 307 6.94 -0.17 4.63
N ALA A 308 7.27 0.96 5.24
CA ALA A 308 7.39 1.14 6.68
C ALA A 308 7.04 2.55 7.18
N ASP A 309 6.51 3.41 6.31
CA ASP A 309 5.84 4.65 6.74
C ASP A 309 4.70 4.31 7.71
N PRO A 310 4.45 5.09 8.80
CA PRO A 310 3.47 4.72 9.82
C PRO A 310 2.00 4.90 9.41
N GLU A 311 1.74 5.23 8.15
CA GLU A 311 0.41 5.46 7.59
C GLU A 311 -0.15 4.24 6.87
N TRP A 312 -1.44 4.30 6.53
CA TRP A 312 -2.11 3.23 5.80
C TRP A 312 -1.61 3.15 4.35
N GLN A 313 -0.97 2.04 4.01
CA GLN A 313 -0.54 1.72 2.66
C GLN A 313 -1.02 0.32 2.23
N GLU A 314 -1.76 0.30 1.12
CA GLU A 314 -2.49 -0.86 0.68
C GLU A 314 -2.74 -0.78 -0.83
N ASP A 315 -3.16 -1.90 -1.41
CA ASP A 315 -3.50 -2.04 -2.81
C ASP A 315 -2.30 -1.68 -3.66
N MET A 316 -1.57 -2.68 -4.15
CA MET A 316 -0.38 -2.41 -4.96
C MET A 316 -0.31 -3.22 -6.25
N ALA A 317 0.39 -2.64 -7.23
CA ALA A 317 0.70 -3.29 -8.50
C ALA A 317 2.07 -2.84 -9.01
N THR A 318 2.96 -3.79 -9.28
CA THR A 318 4.26 -3.50 -9.90
C THR A 318 4.11 -3.35 -11.41
N SER A 319 4.82 -2.37 -11.99
CA SER A 319 4.91 -2.20 -13.44
C SER A 319 5.40 -3.48 -14.12
N PRO A 320 4.97 -3.79 -15.36
CA PRO A 320 5.37 -5.00 -16.05
C PRO A 320 6.89 -5.21 -16.14
N ASP A 321 7.68 -4.13 -16.21
CA ASP A 321 9.15 -4.18 -16.23
C ASP A 321 9.82 -4.35 -14.85
N GLY A 322 9.03 -4.38 -13.77
CA GLY A 322 9.49 -4.60 -12.41
C GLY A 322 10.21 -3.42 -11.76
N LYS A 323 10.10 -2.20 -12.31
CA LYS A 323 10.87 -1.03 -11.81
C LYS A 323 10.07 -0.08 -10.93
N SER A 324 8.75 -0.04 -11.08
CA SER A 324 7.88 0.86 -10.33
C SER A 324 6.77 0.11 -9.65
N MET A 325 6.32 0.66 -8.53
CA MET A 325 5.23 0.17 -7.73
C MET A 325 4.17 1.26 -7.70
N TYR A 326 3.00 0.97 -8.24
CA TYR A 326 1.81 1.74 -7.96
C TYR A 326 1.29 1.31 -6.59
N VAL A 327 0.95 2.27 -5.74
CA VAL A 327 0.19 2.09 -4.50
C VAL A 327 -1.13 2.83 -4.67
N GLY A 328 -2.24 2.15 -4.50
CA GLY A 328 -3.57 2.71 -4.69
C GLY A 328 -4.00 3.43 -3.44
N VAL A 329 -4.05 2.71 -2.33
CA VAL A 329 -4.42 3.26 -1.04
C VAL A 329 -3.14 3.70 -0.34
N ASP A 330 -2.86 4.99 -0.41
CA ASP A 330 -1.75 5.60 0.32
C ASP A 330 -2.31 6.77 1.13
N SER A 331 -1.97 6.85 2.42
CA SER A 331 -2.30 7.99 3.30
C SER A 331 -1.08 8.75 3.83
N HIS A 332 0.12 8.48 3.32
CA HIS A 332 1.38 9.12 3.76
C HIS A 332 1.25 10.63 3.94
N GLY A 333 1.47 11.10 5.17
CA GLY A 333 1.56 12.52 5.51
C GLY A 333 0.20 13.19 5.61
N ARG A 334 -0.85 12.41 5.85
CA ARG A 334 -2.24 12.88 5.97
C ARG A 334 -2.84 12.59 7.35
N HIS A 335 -2.04 12.03 8.25
CA HIS A 335 -2.32 11.69 9.64
C HIS A 335 -3.60 10.85 9.79
N TYR A 336 -3.74 9.83 8.94
CA TYR A 336 -4.97 9.02 8.86
C TYR A 336 -4.95 7.83 9.81
N PHE A 337 -3.81 7.14 9.91
CA PHE A 337 -3.65 5.91 10.68
C PHE A 337 -2.35 5.84 11.51
N ASP A 338 -1.47 6.83 11.37
CA ASP A 338 -0.25 7.00 12.19
C ASP A 338 -0.50 7.00 13.71
N TRP A 339 -1.70 7.37 14.18
CA TRP A 339 -2.11 7.20 15.58
C TRP A 339 -2.02 5.76 16.08
N ALA A 340 -2.04 4.77 15.18
CA ALA A 340 -1.78 3.37 15.46
C ALA A 340 -0.36 2.92 15.09
N GLY A 341 0.16 3.33 13.94
CA GLY A 341 1.41 2.82 13.36
C GLY A 341 2.69 3.54 13.77
N LEU A 342 2.62 4.75 14.33
CA LEU A 342 3.79 5.62 14.57
C LEU A 342 4.80 5.06 15.57
N VAL A 343 4.36 4.32 16.59
CA VAL A 343 5.26 3.74 17.61
C VAL A 343 5.55 2.28 17.24
N PRO A 344 6.79 1.93 16.83
CA PRO A 344 7.11 0.56 16.46
C PRO A 344 7.21 -0.34 17.71
N PHE A 345 6.43 -1.41 17.73
CA PHE A 345 6.57 -2.51 18.68
C PHE A 345 6.04 -3.81 18.08
N ARG A 346 6.46 -4.95 18.64
CA ARG A 346 5.93 -6.25 18.24
C ARG A 346 4.50 -6.43 18.77
N GLY A 347 3.54 -6.64 17.87
CA GLY A 347 2.13 -6.86 18.20
C GLY A 347 1.73 -8.34 18.24
N PHE A 348 0.67 -8.68 18.97
CA PHE A 348 0.21 -10.07 19.15
C PHE A 348 -1.29 -10.26 18.86
N PHE A 349 -2.02 -9.18 18.49
CA PHE A 349 -3.47 -9.18 18.33
C PHE A 349 -3.97 -8.36 17.14
N ASP A 350 -3.08 -7.93 16.24
CA ASP A 350 -3.38 -6.98 15.18
C ASP A 350 -4.52 -7.45 14.27
N GLY A 351 -4.53 -8.72 13.88
CA GLY A 351 -5.64 -9.30 13.12
C GLY A 351 -7.01 -9.08 13.80
N SER A 352 -7.07 -9.08 15.13
CA SER A 352 -8.35 -8.94 15.85
C SER A 352 -8.88 -7.51 15.89
N TRP A 353 -8.03 -6.51 16.10
CA TRP A 353 -8.46 -5.12 16.28
C TRP A 353 -8.34 -4.30 14.99
N VAL A 354 -7.32 -4.54 14.16
CA VAL A 354 -7.16 -3.86 12.87
C VAL A 354 -8.27 -4.27 11.91
N GLY A 355 -8.70 -5.54 11.93
CA GLY A 355 -9.87 -5.95 11.15
C GLY A 355 -11.13 -5.15 11.50
N ALA A 356 -11.32 -4.80 12.77
CA ALA A 356 -12.41 -3.92 13.19
C ALA A 356 -12.17 -2.45 12.78
N ALA A 357 -10.91 -2.00 12.78
CA ALA A 357 -10.52 -0.68 12.29
C ALA A 357 -10.81 -0.57 10.78
N ALA A 358 -10.40 -1.54 9.96
CA ALA A 358 -10.69 -1.60 8.53
C ALA A 358 -12.20 -1.52 8.25
N ILE A 359 -13.03 -2.26 9.00
CA ILE A 359 -14.49 -2.18 8.87
C ILE A 359 -15.01 -0.77 9.18
N THR A 360 -14.57 -0.16 10.28
CA THR A 360 -15.05 1.18 10.69
C THR A 360 -14.48 2.32 9.83
N HIS A 361 -13.38 2.08 9.11
CA HIS A 361 -12.66 3.13 8.39
C HIS A 361 -12.86 3.08 6.89
N VAL A 362 -12.98 1.88 6.28
CA VAL A 362 -12.88 1.71 4.82
C VAL A 362 -13.78 0.62 4.23
N SER A 363 -14.73 0.02 4.95
CA SER A 363 -15.60 -1.06 4.40
C SER A 363 -16.89 -0.56 3.74
N SER A 364 -16.92 0.66 3.24
CA SER A 364 -18.00 1.11 2.35
C SER A 364 -17.49 2.18 1.39
N SER A 365 -18.19 2.39 0.28
CA SER A 365 -17.90 3.49 -0.64
C SER A 365 -17.97 4.86 0.06
N GLU A 366 -18.92 5.03 0.98
CA GLU A 366 -19.07 6.22 1.82
C GLU A 366 -17.85 6.41 2.73
N LEU A 367 -17.47 5.38 3.51
CA LEU A 367 -16.33 5.46 4.43
C LEU A 367 -15.01 5.74 3.70
N ARG A 368 -14.77 5.08 2.55
CA ARG A 368 -13.59 5.35 1.71
C ARG A 368 -13.63 6.74 1.11
N SER A 369 -14.80 7.27 0.75
CA SER A 369 -14.92 8.65 0.25
C SER A 369 -14.45 9.67 1.29
N CYS A 370 -14.51 9.34 2.58
CA CYS A 370 -14.04 10.18 3.68
C CYS A 370 -12.58 9.93 4.08
N ALA A 371 -11.92 8.93 3.49
CA ALA A 371 -10.49 8.70 3.68
C ALA A 371 -9.67 9.59 2.73
N PRO A 372 -8.59 10.24 3.19
CA PRO A 372 -7.73 11.08 2.38
C PRO A 372 -6.71 10.22 1.61
N PHE A 373 -7.15 9.11 1.01
CA PHE A 373 -6.28 8.28 0.20
C PHE A 373 -5.96 8.95 -1.14
N ALA A 374 -4.76 8.69 -1.64
CA ALA A 374 -4.36 9.06 -2.99
C ALA A 374 -3.48 7.96 -3.57
N SER A 375 -3.54 7.76 -4.88
CA SER A 375 -2.63 6.82 -5.53
C SER A 375 -1.24 7.43 -5.67
N SER A 376 -0.22 6.62 -5.44
CA SER A 376 1.18 7.03 -5.46
C SER A 376 2.07 6.07 -6.25
N LEU A 377 3.23 6.58 -6.67
CA LEU A 377 4.27 5.82 -7.35
C LEU A 377 5.53 5.73 -6.48
N LEU A 378 5.94 4.50 -6.20
CA LEU A 378 7.18 4.16 -5.50
C LEU A 378 8.11 3.35 -6.43
N PRO A 379 9.41 3.27 -6.09
CA PRO A 379 10.27 2.21 -6.62
C PRO A 379 9.72 0.81 -6.31
N ALA A 380 10.01 -0.18 -7.16
CA ALA A 380 9.56 -1.56 -6.92
C ALA A 380 10.19 -2.25 -5.70
N ASP A 381 11.29 -1.71 -5.17
CA ASP A 381 11.90 -2.10 -3.89
C ASP A 381 11.25 -1.42 -2.68
N GLY A 382 10.23 -0.58 -2.89
CA GLY A 382 9.43 0.03 -1.83
C GLY A 382 9.96 1.38 -1.33
N ASP A 383 9.60 1.75 -0.11
CA ASP A 383 9.84 3.07 0.48
C ASP A 383 11.19 3.21 1.22
N ARG A 384 11.94 2.10 1.33
CA ARG A 384 13.24 2.00 1.99
C ARG A 384 13.20 2.39 3.48
N GLY A 385 12.18 1.93 4.19
CA GLY A 385 12.03 2.15 5.62
C GLY A 385 11.40 3.52 5.91
N GLY A 386 10.37 3.89 5.14
CA GLY A 386 9.67 5.18 5.23
C GLY A 386 10.44 6.38 4.65
N ARG A 387 11.66 6.19 4.11
CA ARG A 387 12.51 7.31 3.63
C ARG A 387 11.99 7.96 2.34
N LEU A 388 11.08 7.29 1.65
CA LEU A 388 10.52 7.69 0.36
C LEU A 388 9.01 7.86 0.48
N VAL A 389 8.48 9.02 0.09
CA VAL A 389 7.05 9.38 0.37
C VAL A 389 6.06 8.89 -0.71
N GLY A 390 6.58 8.36 -1.81
CA GLY A 390 5.77 8.07 -3.00
C GLY A 390 5.38 9.35 -3.76
N GLN A 391 5.19 9.23 -5.06
CA GLN A 391 4.75 10.35 -5.90
C GLN A 391 3.26 10.27 -6.15
N VAL A 392 2.50 11.28 -5.74
CA VAL A 392 1.07 11.39 -6.08
C VAL A 392 0.88 11.49 -7.60
N ILE A 393 0.08 10.60 -8.18
CA ILE A 393 -0.12 10.52 -9.64
C ILE A 393 -1.37 11.28 -10.11
N ASP A 394 -2.45 11.31 -9.32
CA ASP A 394 -3.69 12.04 -9.58
C ASP A 394 -3.98 13.00 -8.41
N PRO A 395 -3.29 14.14 -8.34
CA PRO A 395 -3.51 15.10 -7.26
C PRO A 395 -4.90 15.73 -7.39
N TYR A 396 -5.52 16.02 -6.24
CA TYR A 396 -6.89 16.49 -6.19
C TYR A 396 -7.06 17.87 -6.83
N ASP A 397 -7.95 17.97 -7.80
CA ASP A 397 -8.22 19.20 -8.56
C ASP A 397 -9.25 20.12 -7.87
N GLY A 398 -9.90 19.66 -6.80
CA GLY A 398 -10.97 20.40 -6.10
C GLY A 398 -12.38 20.08 -6.58
N GLY A 399 -12.53 19.16 -7.54
CA GLY A 399 -13.79 18.72 -8.09
C GLY A 399 -14.52 17.68 -7.24
N ASP A 400 -15.63 17.17 -7.81
CA ASP A 400 -16.43 16.11 -7.18
C ASP A 400 -15.89 14.70 -7.44
N ILE A 401 -15.10 14.51 -8.49
CA ILE A 401 -14.57 13.21 -8.89
C ILE A 401 -13.08 13.16 -8.56
N ARG A 402 -12.63 12.06 -7.97
CA ARG A 402 -11.21 11.74 -7.75
C ARG A 402 -10.92 10.30 -8.14
N ASP A 403 -9.64 9.93 -8.23
CA ASP A 403 -9.23 8.53 -8.13
C ASP A 403 -9.82 7.87 -6.86
N SER A 404 -10.42 6.69 -7.02
CA SER A 404 -11.00 5.90 -5.93
C SER A 404 -9.97 5.03 -5.21
N THR A 405 -8.72 5.06 -5.64
CA THR A 405 -7.54 4.42 -5.02
C THR A 405 -7.56 2.89 -4.99
N GLN A 406 -8.51 2.25 -5.69
CA GLN A 406 -8.69 0.80 -5.66
C GLN A 406 -7.95 0.10 -6.80
N ILE A 407 -7.31 -1.04 -6.49
CA ILE A 407 -6.53 -1.82 -7.46
C ILE A 407 -7.12 -3.19 -7.79
N HIS A 408 -7.04 -3.50 -9.09
CA HIS A 408 -7.51 -4.75 -9.69
C HIS A 408 -6.39 -5.74 -10.01
N GLY A 409 -5.14 -5.37 -9.75
CA GLY A 409 -3.92 -6.16 -9.95
C GLY A 409 -2.97 -5.50 -10.95
N GLN A 410 -1.95 -6.24 -11.39
CA GLN A 410 -0.98 -5.79 -12.40
C GLN A 410 -1.62 -5.26 -13.72
N PRO A 411 -2.78 -5.76 -14.20
CA PRO A 411 -3.42 -5.26 -15.42
C PRO A 411 -3.83 -3.78 -15.42
N ILE A 412 -3.77 -3.05 -14.30
CA ILE A 412 -3.95 -1.59 -14.34
C ILE A 412 -2.82 -0.90 -15.13
N TRP A 413 -1.65 -1.54 -15.24
CA TRP A 413 -0.51 -1.02 -15.99
C TRP A 413 -0.62 -1.33 -17.48
N SER A 414 -0.19 -0.39 -18.32
CA SER A 414 0.06 -0.71 -19.72
C SER A 414 1.16 -1.76 -19.83
N PRO A 415 1.11 -2.69 -20.81
CA PRO A 415 2.13 -3.72 -20.97
C PRO A 415 3.55 -3.16 -21.16
N ASP A 416 3.69 -1.94 -21.66
CA ASP A 416 4.99 -1.29 -21.86
C ASP A 416 5.48 -0.47 -20.66
N SER A 417 4.73 -0.50 -19.55
CA SER A 417 4.99 0.22 -18.31
C SER A 417 4.97 1.75 -18.44
N THR A 418 4.29 2.32 -19.44
CA THR A 418 4.25 3.79 -19.62
C THR A 418 3.01 4.47 -19.07
N SER A 419 1.98 3.72 -18.68
CA SER A 419 0.78 4.30 -18.08
C SER A 419 0.08 3.36 -17.09
N VAL A 420 -0.79 3.95 -16.27
CA VAL A 420 -1.72 3.24 -15.37
C VAL A 420 -3.14 3.73 -15.59
N ALA A 421 -4.10 2.81 -15.65
CA ALA A 421 -5.51 3.12 -15.71
C ALA A 421 -6.08 3.20 -14.28
N LEU A 422 -6.78 4.30 -13.98
CA LEU A 422 -7.26 4.64 -12.65
C LEU A 422 -8.78 4.45 -12.55
N THR A 423 -9.23 3.93 -11.42
CA THR A 423 -10.65 3.90 -11.08
C THR A 423 -11.02 5.25 -10.47
N THR A 424 -12.20 5.79 -10.80
CA THR A 424 -12.64 7.08 -10.25
C THR A 424 -13.88 6.90 -9.38
N GLN A 425 -14.11 7.87 -8.49
CA GLN A 425 -15.30 7.94 -7.65
C GLN A 425 -15.73 9.39 -7.42
N SER A 426 -17.04 9.62 -7.45
CA SER A 426 -17.70 10.88 -7.07
C SER A 426 -17.91 10.94 -5.55
N PHE A 427 -17.58 12.06 -4.92
CA PHE A 427 -17.92 12.31 -3.51
C PHE A 427 -19.43 12.40 -3.30
N THR A 428 -20.15 13.01 -4.25
CA THR A 428 -21.59 13.27 -4.11
C THR A 428 -22.44 12.03 -4.36
N THR A 429 -22.10 11.27 -5.41
CA THR A 429 -22.93 10.12 -5.86
C THR A 429 -22.36 8.77 -5.44
N LEU A 430 -21.11 8.73 -4.97
CA LEU A 430 -20.33 7.52 -4.66
C LEU A 430 -20.08 6.58 -5.85
N ALA A 431 -20.57 6.94 -7.04
CA ALA A 431 -20.42 6.19 -8.27
C ALA A 431 -19.14 6.55 -9.01
N ALA A 432 -18.69 5.64 -9.89
CA ALA A 432 -17.58 5.89 -10.80
C ALA A 432 -17.96 6.88 -11.92
N ALA A 433 -16.97 7.59 -12.45
CA ALA A 433 -17.20 8.56 -13.51
C ALA A 433 -17.68 7.91 -14.82
N PRO A 434 -18.35 8.66 -15.72
CA PRO A 434 -18.75 8.18 -17.05
C PRO A 434 -17.59 8.21 -18.07
N TYR A 435 -16.34 8.14 -17.61
CA TYR A 435 -15.12 8.13 -18.42
C TYR A 435 -14.05 7.26 -17.75
N LEU A 436 -13.06 6.79 -18.51
CA LEU A 436 -11.88 6.15 -17.95
C LEU A 436 -10.78 7.20 -17.76
N LEU A 437 -10.01 7.08 -16.67
CA LEU A 437 -8.88 7.96 -16.38
C LEU A 437 -7.58 7.16 -16.57
N VAL A 438 -6.62 7.72 -17.30
CA VAL A 438 -5.30 7.13 -17.51
C VAL A 438 -4.22 8.13 -17.14
N ALA A 439 -3.28 7.73 -16.28
CA ALA A 439 -2.08 8.49 -15.99
C ALA A 439 -0.92 7.97 -16.85
N HIS A 440 -0.32 8.85 -17.64
CA HIS A 440 0.82 8.56 -18.51
C HIS A 440 2.11 9.11 -17.93
N PHE A 441 3.16 8.32 -17.96
CA PHE A 441 4.50 8.69 -17.50
C PHE A 441 5.39 9.02 -18.69
N ASN A 442 6.10 10.15 -18.64
CA ASN A 442 7.05 10.53 -19.70
C ASN A 442 8.37 9.74 -19.56
N ARG A 443 8.29 8.45 -19.88
CA ARG A 443 9.42 7.54 -19.86
C ARG A 443 9.41 6.62 -21.08
N PRO A 444 10.58 6.11 -21.50
CA PRO A 444 10.63 5.18 -22.63
C PRO A 444 9.83 3.91 -22.35
N PRO A 445 9.09 3.39 -23.34
CA PRO A 445 8.47 2.06 -23.29
C PRO A 445 9.49 0.98 -22.93
N SER A 446 9.04 -0.01 -22.16
CA SER A 446 9.86 -1.11 -21.67
C SER A 446 9.19 -2.45 -21.94
N LYS A 447 9.96 -3.54 -21.83
CA LYS A 447 9.41 -4.89 -22.01
C LYS A 447 8.98 -5.45 -20.66
N PRO A 448 7.83 -6.16 -20.59
CA PRO A 448 7.47 -6.94 -19.43
C PRO A 448 8.56 -7.93 -19.01
N LEU A 449 8.65 -8.19 -17.71
CA LEU A 449 9.34 -9.35 -17.17
C LEU A 449 8.72 -10.63 -17.75
N PRO A 450 9.52 -11.70 -17.96
CA PRO A 450 8.99 -12.98 -18.41
C PRO A 450 7.95 -13.53 -17.44
N ILE A 451 6.87 -14.08 -17.99
CA ILE A 451 5.91 -14.87 -17.21
C ILE A 451 6.58 -16.17 -16.77
N VAL A 452 6.45 -16.50 -15.49
CA VAL A 452 6.96 -17.73 -14.88
C VAL A 452 5.86 -18.40 -14.06
N SER A 453 6.10 -19.64 -13.63
CA SER A 453 5.14 -20.38 -12.79
C SER A 453 4.91 -19.65 -11.46
N SER A 454 3.64 -19.60 -11.04
CA SER A 454 3.22 -19.15 -9.71
C SER A 454 3.02 -20.30 -8.71
N GLU A 455 3.63 -21.45 -8.98
CA GLU A 455 3.59 -22.59 -8.05
C GLU A 455 4.39 -22.26 -6.77
N PRO A 456 3.77 -22.37 -5.58
CA PRO A 456 4.47 -22.18 -4.32
C PRO A 456 5.38 -23.38 -4.02
N GLY A 457 6.51 -23.10 -3.38
CA GLY A 457 7.44 -24.13 -2.91
C GLY A 457 6.89 -24.97 -1.76
N ALA A 458 7.63 -26.01 -1.39
CA ALA A 458 7.25 -26.97 -0.35
C ALA A 458 7.14 -26.37 1.07
N TRP A 459 7.52 -25.11 1.25
CA TRP A 459 7.38 -24.37 2.50
C TRP A 459 5.91 -24.05 2.84
N ALA A 460 5.05 -23.94 1.82
CA ALA A 460 3.65 -23.52 2.00
C ALA A 460 2.78 -24.72 2.44
N PRO A 461 2.13 -24.67 3.61
CA PRO A 461 1.26 -25.74 4.07
C PRO A 461 -0.10 -25.73 3.35
N THR A 462 -0.85 -26.83 3.42
CA THR A 462 -2.27 -26.81 3.04
C THR A 462 -3.09 -25.99 4.05
N PRO A 463 -4.29 -25.50 3.68
CA PRO A 463 -5.17 -24.83 4.64
C PRO A 463 -5.45 -25.63 5.91
N ASP A 464 -5.58 -26.96 5.80
CA ASP A 464 -5.83 -27.85 6.96
C ASP A 464 -4.64 -27.94 7.92
N GLN A 465 -3.43 -27.72 7.43
CA GLN A 465 -2.18 -27.84 8.21
C GLN A 465 -1.75 -26.52 8.85
N TYR A 466 -2.29 -25.39 8.39
CA TYR A 466 -1.97 -24.08 8.92
C TYR A 466 -2.80 -23.78 10.16
N HIS A 467 -2.15 -23.26 11.22
CA HIS A 467 -2.80 -22.83 12.45
C HIS A 467 -2.15 -21.55 12.97
N GLY A 468 -2.91 -20.45 13.00
CA GLY A 468 -2.46 -19.15 13.52
C GLY A 468 -2.65 -19.02 15.04
N ALA A 469 -1.97 -18.05 15.64
CA ALA A 469 -1.95 -17.88 17.09
C ALA A 469 -3.30 -17.42 17.70
N LEU A 470 -4.16 -16.74 16.92
CA LEU A 470 -5.42 -16.16 17.45
C LEU A 470 -6.40 -17.23 17.97
N GLY A 471 -6.24 -18.48 17.56
CA GLY A 471 -7.06 -19.60 18.05
C GLY A 471 -6.53 -20.31 19.31
N ALA A 472 -5.35 -19.95 19.83
CA ALA A 472 -4.59 -20.80 20.75
C ALA A 472 -5.18 -20.99 22.16
N LYS A 473 -6.01 -20.05 22.65
CA LYS A 473 -6.64 -20.10 23.98
C LYS A 473 -5.68 -20.48 25.13
N THR A 474 -4.58 -19.75 25.26
CA THR A 474 -3.50 -20.05 26.21
C THR A 474 -2.83 -18.77 26.72
N THR A 475 -2.05 -18.91 27.78
CA THR A 475 -1.10 -17.88 28.23
C THR A 475 0.31 -18.34 27.92
N VAL A 476 1.12 -17.47 27.33
CA VAL A 476 2.52 -17.73 27.03
C VAL A 476 3.38 -16.54 27.46
N THR A 477 4.54 -16.82 28.05
CA THR A 477 5.56 -15.80 28.31
C THR A 477 6.69 -16.00 27.31
N LEU A 478 6.94 -14.98 26.50
CA LEU A 478 7.88 -15.01 25.39
C LEU A 478 9.04 -14.06 25.69
N LYS A 479 10.26 -14.51 25.41
CA LYS A 479 11.43 -13.65 25.46
C LYS A 479 11.53 -12.82 24.18
N GLY A 480 11.92 -11.56 24.28
CA GLY A 480 12.32 -10.80 23.10
C GLY A 480 13.50 -11.46 22.39
N LEU A 481 13.64 -11.22 21.08
CA LEU A 481 14.75 -11.80 20.30
C LEU A 481 16.12 -11.39 20.86
N SER A 482 16.18 -10.27 21.58
CA SER A 482 17.36 -9.82 22.32
C SER A 482 17.19 -9.95 23.84
N SER A 483 16.21 -9.26 24.42
CA SER A 483 16.03 -9.18 25.88
C SER A 483 14.59 -8.85 26.29
N GLY A 484 14.34 -8.83 27.61
CA GLY A 484 13.01 -8.61 28.17
C GLY A 484 12.02 -9.72 27.84
N THR A 485 10.79 -9.54 28.30
CA THR A 485 9.71 -10.51 28.13
C THR A 485 8.39 -9.86 27.83
N VAL A 486 7.50 -10.61 27.18
CA VAL A 486 6.09 -10.28 27.03
C VAL A 486 5.26 -11.48 27.50
N THR A 487 4.27 -11.23 28.34
CA THR A 487 3.27 -12.25 28.70
C THR A 487 2.00 -11.98 27.92
N VAL A 488 1.60 -12.94 27.10
CA VAL A 488 0.46 -12.86 26.18
C VAL A 488 -0.60 -13.84 26.62
N HIS A 489 -1.82 -13.35 26.87
CA HIS A 489 -2.99 -14.13 27.18
C HIS A 489 -3.96 -14.10 25.99
N TYR A 490 -4.14 -15.25 25.33
CA TYR A 490 -5.15 -15.46 24.29
C TYR A 490 -6.38 -16.10 24.92
N THR A 491 -7.54 -15.45 24.87
CA THR A 491 -8.78 -16.00 25.47
C THR A 491 -9.64 -16.79 24.49
N ALA A 492 -9.78 -16.33 23.25
CA ALA A 492 -10.69 -16.93 22.28
C ALA A 492 -10.37 -16.55 20.83
N PRO A 493 -10.84 -17.35 19.85
CA PRO A 493 -10.74 -17.04 18.43
C PRO A 493 -11.58 -15.81 18.06
N ILE A 494 -11.27 -15.21 16.91
CA ILE A 494 -11.86 -13.94 16.42
C ILE A 494 -13.41 -14.02 16.31
N GLY A 495 -13.94 -15.20 16.00
CA GLY A 495 -15.38 -15.43 15.83
C GLY A 495 -16.17 -15.69 17.13
N ALA A 496 -15.57 -15.54 18.31
CA ALA A 496 -16.26 -15.76 19.58
C ALA A 496 -17.36 -14.70 19.81
N THR A 497 -18.56 -15.16 20.15
CA THR A 497 -19.73 -14.29 20.43
C THR A 497 -19.81 -13.87 21.89
N ALA A 498 -19.24 -14.66 22.80
CA ALA A 498 -19.12 -14.31 24.21
C ALA A 498 -18.05 -13.21 24.40
N PRO A 499 -18.19 -12.37 25.45
CA PRO A 499 -17.16 -11.42 25.83
C PRO A 499 -15.80 -12.11 26.09
N THR A 500 -14.75 -11.56 25.50
CA THR A 500 -13.37 -12.08 25.52
C THR A 500 -12.41 -10.92 25.70
N GLU A 501 -11.26 -11.18 26.32
CA GLU A 501 -10.23 -10.19 26.62
C GLU A 501 -8.86 -10.83 26.40
N SER A 502 -8.11 -10.35 25.42
CA SER A 502 -6.74 -10.80 25.18
C SER A 502 -5.76 -9.69 25.61
N THR A 503 -4.68 -10.06 26.29
CA THR A 503 -3.75 -9.10 26.89
C THR A 503 -2.31 -9.41 26.55
N ALA A 504 -1.51 -8.39 26.28
CA ALA A 504 -0.05 -8.48 26.12
C ALA A 504 0.59 -7.51 27.11
N THR A 505 1.37 -8.04 28.05
CA THR A 505 2.09 -7.26 29.07
C THR A 505 3.57 -7.34 28.80
N TYR A 506 4.17 -6.19 28.47
CA TYR A 506 5.58 -6.06 28.10
C TYR A 506 6.40 -5.61 29.32
N GLU A 507 7.50 -6.31 29.54
CA GLU A 507 8.49 -6.03 30.58
C GLU A 507 9.85 -5.82 29.92
N ASP A 508 10.15 -4.57 29.57
CA ASP A 508 11.36 -4.15 28.87
C ASP A 508 11.68 -5.03 27.64
N TYR A 509 10.63 -5.43 26.92
CA TYR A 509 10.71 -6.31 25.76
C TYR A 509 11.53 -5.66 24.65
N SER A 510 12.48 -6.40 24.07
CA SER A 510 13.34 -5.90 23.01
C SER A 510 13.74 -7.00 22.04
N ASP A 511 13.50 -6.76 20.75
CA ASP A 511 13.94 -7.63 19.67
C ASP A 511 15.33 -7.26 19.13
N ASP A 512 15.69 -5.98 19.18
CA ASP A 512 16.93 -5.43 18.61
C ASP A 512 18.03 -5.13 19.64
N GLY A 513 17.69 -5.16 20.95
CA GLY A 513 18.58 -4.77 22.04
C GLY A 513 18.81 -3.25 22.16
N LYS A 514 18.04 -2.45 21.42
CA LYS A 514 18.18 -0.99 21.35
C LYS A 514 16.88 -0.27 21.69
N SER A 515 15.75 -0.89 21.37
CA SER A 515 14.40 -0.40 21.58
C SER A 515 13.74 -1.28 22.62
N PHE A 516 13.21 -0.69 23.69
CA PHE A 516 12.63 -1.42 24.83
C PHE A 516 11.21 -0.95 25.07
N VAL A 517 10.27 -1.88 25.00
CA VAL A 517 8.84 -1.65 25.17
C VAL A 517 8.40 -2.14 26.55
N SER A 518 7.66 -1.30 27.25
CA SER A 518 7.05 -1.63 28.54
C SER A 518 5.60 -1.17 28.58
N GLY A 519 4.73 -1.90 29.27
CA GLY A 519 3.31 -1.56 29.43
C GLY A 519 2.37 -2.65 28.94
N THR A 520 1.14 -2.27 28.53
CA THR A 520 0.09 -3.22 28.17
C THR A 520 -0.65 -2.85 26.89
N GLN A 521 -1.00 -3.87 26.11
CA GLN A 521 -2.03 -3.83 25.07
C GLN A 521 -3.14 -4.81 25.45
N ILE A 522 -4.40 -4.37 25.36
CA ILE A 522 -5.57 -5.18 25.67
C ILE A 522 -6.57 -5.04 24.51
N VAL A 523 -7.06 -6.18 24.02
CA VAL A 523 -8.16 -6.23 23.04
C VAL A 523 -9.33 -6.95 23.69
N LYS A 524 -10.45 -6.24 23.86
CA LYS A 524 -11.71 -6.81 24.34
C LYS A 524 -12.66 -6.98 23.16
N ARG A 525 -13.36 -8.10 23.10
CA ARG A 525 -14.37 -8.37 22.08
C ARG A 525 -15.63 -8.88 22.75
N GLY A 526 -16.79 -8.33 22.41
CA GLY A 526 -18.08 -8.78 22.90
C GLY A 526 -19.17 -8.48 21.90
N GLY A 527 -19.88 -9.52 21.43
CA GLY A 527 -20.84 -9.36 20.33
C GLY A 527 -20.19 -8.76 19.09
N THR A 528 -20.66 -7.59 18.68
CA THR A 528 -20.21 -6.79 17.53
C THR A 528 -19.23 -5.69 17.90
N THR A 529 -18.79 -5.59 19.16
CA THR A 529 -17.89 -4.53 19.63
C THR A 529 -16.48 -5.05 19.82
N VAL A 530 -15.50 -4.25 19.39
CA VAL A 530 -14.07 -4.47 19.66
C VAL A 530 -13.50 -3.23 20.34
N GLN A 531 -12.92 -3.40 21.53
CA GLN A 531 -12.25 -2.33 22.27
C GLN A 531 -10.75 -2.58 22.31
N LEU A 532 -9.97 -1.57 21.93
CA LEU A 532 -8.51 -1.56 21.99
C LEU A 532 -8.07 -0.60 23.10
N LEU A 533 -7.30 -1.10 24.06
CA LEU A 533 -6.67 -0.29 25.10
C LEU A 533 -5.16 -0.44 24.98
N ASN A 534 -4.47 0.69 24.85
CA ASN A 534 -3.02 0.75 24.82
C ASN A 534 -2.50 1.65 25.95
N ASN A 535 -1.46 1.18 26.62
CA ASN A 535 -0.66 1.96 27.54
C ASN A 535 0.78 1.45 27.47
N LEU A 536 1.48 1.89 26.42
CA LEU A 536 2.84 1.46 26.10
C LEU A 536 3.80 2.64 26.18
N THR A 537 5.03 2.34 26.56
CA THR A 537 6.17 3.26 26.53
C THR A 537 7.34 2.60 25.81
N LEU A 538 7.99 3.37 24.94
CA LEU A 538 9.18 3.00 24.21
C LEU A 538 10.37 3.83 24.72
N ARG A 539 11.49 3.15 25.02
CA ARG A 539 12.76 3.78 25.43
C ARG A 539 13.93 3.16 24.69
N GLY A 540 15.07 3.84 24.67
CA GLY A 540 16.32 3.32 24.11
C GLY A 540 16.93 4.24 23.04
N GLU A 541 17.23 3.72 21.85
CA GLU A 541 17.69 4.52 20.70
C GLU A 541 16.64 5.56 20.29
N HIS A 542 15.36 5.18 20.39
CA HIS A 542 14.19 6.03 20.16
C HIS A 542 13.35 6.14 21.42
N THR A 543 12.50 7.18 21.48
CA THR A 543 11.58 7.41 22.60
C THR A 543 10.16 7.57 22.12
N GLY A 544 9.20 7.00 22.84
CA GLY A 544 7.80 7.13 22.46
C GLY A 544 6.80 6.62 23.48
N SER A 545 5.52 6.82 23.17
CA SER A 545 4.41 6.26 23.95
C SER A 545 3.18 6.07 23.08
N LEU A 546 2.41 5.02 23.36
CA LEU A 546 1.12 4.75 22.73
C LEU A 546 0.06 4.59 23.81
N LYS A 547 -0.89 5.53 23.90
CA LYS A 547 -1.90 5.57 24.96
C LYS A 547 -3.27 5.83 24.38
N GLY A 548 -4.22 4.94 24.64
CA GLY A 548 -5.56 5.10 24.09
C GLY A 548 -6.58 4.10 24.61
N ASP A 549 -7.83 4.46 24.38
CA ASP A 549 -9.01 3.61 24.56
C ASP A 549 -9.93 3.90 23.37
N ILE A 550 -10.03 2.93 22.47
CA ILE A 550 -10.85 3.01 21.26
C ILE A 550 -11.85 1.87 21.28
N THR A 551 -13.11 2.20 21.07
CA THR A 551 -14.19 1.22 20.90
C THR A 551 -14.74 1.30 19.48
N MET A 552 -14.73 0.18 18.79
CA MET A 552 -15.24 -0.01 17.43
C MET A 552 -16.54 -0.81 17.47
N ASP A 553 -17.62 -0.23 16.94
CA ASP A 553 -18.93 -0.86 16.84
C ASP A 553 -19.19 -1.35 15.41
N LEU A 554 -19.31 -2.66 15.27
CA LEU A 554 -19.56 -3.37 14.01
C LEU A 554 -21.05 -3.73 13.82
N GLN A 555 -21.97 -3.21 14.65
CA GLN A 555 -23.41 -3.44 14.53
C GLN A 555 -24.12 -2.36 13.72
N SER A 556 -23.78 -1.09 13.97
CA SER A 556 -24.44 0.05 13.36
C SER A 556 -23.90 0.34 11.95
N ARG A 557 -24.77 0.78 11.03
CA ARG A 557 -24.36 1.32 9.72
C ARG A 557 -24.70 2.82 9.66
N PRO A 558 -23.76 3.70 9.24
CA PRO A 558 -22.35 3.40 9.00
C PRO A 558 -21.67 2.94 10.30
N PHE A 559 -20.66 2.06 10.16
CA PHE A 559 -19.88 1.57 11.30
C PHE A 559 -19.15 2.72 11.99
N LYS A 560 -18.99 2.63 13.31
CA LYS A 560 -18.49 3.76 14.12
C LYS A 560 -17.35 3.35 15.03
N SER A 561 -16.42 4.28 15.24
CA SER A 561 -15.42 4.24 16.29
C SER A 561 -15.67 5.37 17.29
N THR A 562 -15.36 5.14 18.56
CA THR A 562 -15.43 6.13 19.65
C THR A 562 -14.19 6.02 20.52
N GLY A 563 -13.86 7.08 21.25
CA GLY A 563 -12.60 7.16 21.99
C GLY A 563 -11.44 7.65 21.11
N SER A 564 -10.22 7.54 21.61
CA SER A 564 -9.02 8.04 20.93
C SER A 564 -7.76 7.38 21.46
N GLN A 565 -6.69 7.47 20.68
CA GLN A 565 -5.35 7.06 20.99
C GLN A 565 -4.37 8.15 20.55
N THR A 566 -3.40 8.42 21.42
CA THR A 566 -2.28 9.32 21.16
C THR A 566 -1.01 8.50 21.02
N ALA A 567 -0.32 8.70 19.90
CA ALA A 567 1.00 8.16 19.64
C ALA A 567 2.02 9.30 19.69
N THR A 568 3.15 9.06 20.36
CA THR A 568 4.31 9.96 20.38
C THR A 568 5.55 9.16 20.02
N TYR A 569 6.35 9.64 19.07
CA TYR A 569 7.61 9.02 18.66
C TYR A 569 8.62 10.09 18.27
N ASP A 570 9.77 10.13 18.93
CA ASP A 570 10.86 11.08 18.69
C ASP A 570 10.40 12.55 18.52
N GLY A 571 9.48 12.97 19.39
CA GLY A 571 8.94 14.33 19.42
C GLY A 571 7.75 14.58 18.49
N THR A 572 7.45 13.69 17.54
CA THR A 572 6.20 13.73 16.77
C THR A 572 5.06 13.20 17.63
N THR A 573 3.91 13.86 17.63
CA THR A 573 2.72 13.42 18.37
C THR A 573 1.48 13.57 17.51
N VAL A 574 0.71 12.49 17.44
CA VAL A 574 -0.52 12.38 16.62
C VAL A 574 -1.62 11.76 17.48
N THR A 575 -2.88 12.05 17.16
CA THR A 575 -4.04 11.53 17.92
C THR A 575 -5.17 11.20 16.96
N GLY A 576 -5.77 10.03 17.12
CA GLY A 576 -6.88 9.56 16.30
C GLY A 576 -7.55 8.32 16.92
N PRO A 577 -8.45 7.65 16.18
CA PRO A 577 -8.98 8.07 14.90
C PRO A 577 -9.91 9.29 15.05
N ASP A 578 -9.97 10.13 14.02
CA ASP A 578 -11.02 11.13 13.90
C ASP A 578 -12.39 10.47 13.70
N SER A 579 -13.46 11.12 14.17
CA SER A 579 -14.81 10.64 13.91
C SER A 579 -15.09 10.62 12.40
N THR A 580 -15.96 9.71 11.94
CA THR A 580 -16.34 9.64 10.52
C THR A 580 -16.88 10.98 10.02
N GLU A 581 -17.71 11.66 10.80
CA GLU A 581 -18.25 12.98 10.43
C GLU A 581 -17.14 14.01 10.20
N LYS A 582 -16.17 14.09 11.11
CA LYS A 582 -15.01 14.99 10.97
C LYS A 582 -14.16 14.65 9.75
N ARG A 583 -13.86 13.35 9.55
CA ARG A 583 -13.11 12.89 8.38
C ARG A 583 -13.81 13.30 7.07
N CYS A 584 -15.13 13.09 6.98
CA CYS A 584 -15.90 13.47 5.80
C CYS A 584 -15.94 14.98 5.54
N GLU A 585 -15.98 15.80 6.60
CA GLU A 585 -15.93 17.26 6.49
C GLU A 585 -14.56 17.75 5.98
N ASP A 586 -13.48 17.17 6.50
CA ASP A 586 -12.11 17.64 6.27
C ASP A 586 -11.41 17.01 5.05
N VAL A 587 -11.90 15.86 4.55
CA VAL A 587 -11.20 15.04 3.54
C VAL A 587 -10.73 15.83 2.31
N ARG A 588 -11.55 16.76 1.81
CA ARG A 588 -11.22 17.55 0.61
C ARG A 588 -10.05 18.52 0.84
N GLY A 589 -9.84 18.95 2.09
CA GLY A 589 -8.70 19.77 2.51
C GLY A 589 -7.44 18.93 2.74
N ALA A 590 -7.60 17.67 3.16
CA ALA A 590 -6.50 16.75 3.44
C ALA A 590 -5.93 16.05 2.19
N LEU A 591 -6.67 16.03 1.08
CA LEU A 591 -6.20 15.41 -0.15
C LEU A 591 -5.00 16.13 -0.78
N PRO A 592 -4.03 15.38 -1.34
CA PRO A 592 -2.82 15.97 -1.88
C PRO A 592 -3.11 16.83 -3.11
N ARG A 593 -2.41 17.96 -3.18
CA ARG A 593 -2.42 18.89 -4.31
C ARG A 593 -1.12 18.77 -5.10
N PRO A 594 -1.04 19.32 -6.33
CA PRO A 594 0.22 19.35 -7.07
C PRO A 594 1.34 20.01 -6.26
N THR A 595 2.53 19.41 -6.29
CA THR A 595 3.68 19.85 -5.48
C THR A 595 4.51 20.88 -6.23
N ALA A 596 5.09 21.86 -5.52
CA ALA A 596 5.94 22.87 -6.16
C ALA A 596 7.23 22.25 -6.74
N LEU A 597 7.68 22.79 -7.87
CA LEU A 597 9.01 22.51 -8.42
C LEU A 597 10.05 23.44 -7.80
N ASP A 598 11.23 22.90 -7.51
CA ASP A 598 12.44 23.65 -7.21
C ASP A 598 13.34 23.65 -8.45
N VAL A 599 13.47 24.82 -9.07
CA VAL A 599 14.14 25.02 -10.36
C VAL A 599 15.36 25.92 -10.19
N GLU A 600 16.53 25.38 -10.51
CA GLU A 600 17.78 26.13 -10.60
C GLU A 600 18.14 26.31 -12.08
N ALA A 601 18.39 27.54 -12.50
CA ALA A 601 18.81 27.84 -13.87
C ALA A 601 20.08 28.68 -13.88
N LYS A 602 21.09 28.23 -14.62
CA LYS A 602 22.39 28.88 -14.74
C LYS A 602 22.82 29.01 -16.19
N ARG A 603 23.33 30.18 -16.56
CA ARG A 603 23.94 30.39 -17.88
C ARG A 603 25.41 29.93 -17.86
N ALA A 604 25.77 29.10 -18.82
CA ALA A 604 27.13 28.61 -19.05
C ALA A 604 27.51 28.88 -20.51
N GLY A 605 28.07 30.07 -20.77
CA GLY A 605 28.33 30.53 -22.14
C GLY A 605 27.03 30.75 -22.91
N HIS A 606 26.88 30.04 -24.04
CA HIS A 606 25.65 30.05 -24.85
C HIS A 606 24.58 29.07 -24.37
N ALA A 607 24.92 28.19 -23.41
CA ALA A 607 23.99 27.24 -22.85
C ALA A 607 23.28 27.82 -21.61
N VAL A 608 22.04 27.38 -21.41
CA VAL A 608 21.31 27.49 -20.14
C VAL A 608 21.13 26.08 -19.60
N ILE A 609 21.69 25.82 -18.43
CA ILE A 609 21.58 24.54 -17.73
C ILE A 609 20.49 24.72 -16.66
N VAL A 610 19.48 23.85 -16.70
CA VAL A 610 18.34 23.88 -15.80
C VAL A 610 18.30 22.57 -15.02
N LYS A 611 18.25 22.65 -13.69
CA LYS A 611 18.05 21.52 -12.80
C LYS A 611 16.68 21.65 -12.13
N VAL A 612 15.90 20.59 -12.20
CA VAL A 612 14.54 20.52 -11.68
C VAL A 612 14.46 19.41 -10.63
N THR A 613 14.04 19.78 -9.43
CA THR A 613 13.78 18.86 -8.32
C THR A 613 12.41 19.15 -7.72
N SER A 614 11.89 18.23 -6.92
CA SER A 614 10.73 18.47 -6.06
C SER A 614 10.91 17.70 -4.74
N ALA A 615 10.18 18.11 -3.71
CA ALA A 615 10.33 17.59 -2.36
C ALA A 615 8.97 17.36 -1.70
N TYR A 616 8.80 16.19 -1.10
CA TYR A 616 7.66 15.85 -0.26
C TYR A 616 8.12 15.80 1.21
N GLY A 617 7.33 16.36 2.12
CA GLY A 617 7.53 16.18 3.57
C GLY A 617 6.95 14.85 4.04
N GLY A 618 7.08 14.54 5.33
CA GLY A 618 6.52 13.31 5.90
C GLY A 618 7.45 12.11 5.87
N ALA A 619 8.70 12.24 5.40
CA ALA A 619 9.59 11.10 5.26
C ALA A 619 10.16 10.61 6.60
N GLY A 620 10.43 9.32 6.70
CA GLY A 620 11.08 8.66 7.83
C GLY A 620 10.10 8.27 8.94
N ALA A 621 10.58 7.43 9.87
CA ALA A 621 9.75 6.81 10.90
C ALA A 621 9.05 7.78 11.88
N ASN A 622 9.51 9.04 11.97
CA ASN A 622 8.85 10.08 12.77
C ASN A 622 8.15 11.14 11.92
N GLU A 623 8.09 10.94 10.60
CA GLU A 623 7.43 11.80 9.61
C GLU A 623 7.99 13.25 9.52
N GLN A 624 9.17 13.52 10.08
CA GLN A 624 9.78 14.86 10.06
C GLN A 624 10.75 15.07 8.89
N GLY A 625 11.07 14.03 8.14
CA GLY A 625 12.00 14.05 7.03
C GLY A 625 11.41 14.65 5.76
N VAL A 626 12.30 14.90 4.80
CA VAL A 626 11.96 15.40 3.48
C VAL A 626 12.57 14.48 2.43
N ASP A 627 11.73 14.01 1.51
CA ASP A 627 12.14 13.25 0.35
C ASP A 627 12.28 14.16 -0.86
N ARG A 628 13.53 14.50 -1.20
CA ARG A 628 13.86 15.40 -2.31
C ARG A 628 14.52 14.63 -3.44
N ARG A 629 13.95 14.70 -4.64
CA ARG A 629 14.45 13.96 -5.81
C ARG A 629 14.43 14.80 -7.09
N PRO A 630 15.27 14.46 -8.08
CA PRO A 630 15.17 15.03 -9.42
C PRO A 630 13.83 14.71 -10.08
N VAL A 631 13.34 15.62 -10.93
CA VAL A 631 12.14 15.42 -11.77
C VAL A 631 12.59 15.10 -13.18
N ARG A 632 12.30 13.89 -13.66
CA ARG A 632 12.62 13.41 -15.01
C ARG A 632 11.47 13.71 -15.97
N GLY A 633 11.80 14.15 -17.18
CA GLY A 633 10.84 14.40 -18.25
C GLY A 633 10.14 15.75 -18.17
N ALA A 634 10.56 16.64 -17.26
CA ALA A 634 10.03 18.00 -17.16
C ALA A 634 10.37 18.79 -18.43
N THR A 635 9.37 19.44 -19.01
CA THR A 635 9.54 20.29 -20.18
C THR A 635 10.06 21.65 -19.75
N VAL A 636 11.25 22.00 -20.24
CA VAL A 636 11.93 23.27 -19.97
C VAL A 636 11.94 24.11 -21.23
N LYS A 637 11.54 25.39 -21.15
CA LYS A 637 11.56 26.32 -22.28
C LYS A 637 12.31 27.60 -21.93
N VAL A 638 13.18 28.05 -22.83
CA VAL A 638 13.96 29.29 -22.70
C VAL A 638 14.19 29.91 -24.06
N GLY A 639 13.78 31.17 -24.28
CA GLY A 639 14.12 31.91 -25.50
C GLY A 639 13.71 31.21 -26.82
N GLY A 640 12.61 30.46 -26.81
CA GLY A 640 12.10 29.69 -27.97
C GLY A 640 12.64 28.26 -28.09
N GLU A 641 13.70 27.91 -27.36
CA GLU A 641 14.20 26.53 -27.26
C GLU A 641 13.37 25.72 -26.25
N THR A 642 13.25 24.41 -26.49
CA THR A 642 12.57 23.46 -25.59
C THR A 642 13.45 22.23 -25.39
N ALA A 643 13.57 21.75 -24.16
CA ALA A 643 14.26 20.50 -23.82
C ALA A 643 13.51 19.77 -22.69
N THR A 644 13.80 18.49 -22.50
CA THR A 644 13.28 17.70 -21.37
C THR A 644 14.40 17.36 -20.39
N THR A 645 14.06 17.28 -19.10
CA THR A 645 15.03 16.86 -18.08
C THR A 645 15.32 15.36 -18.16
N ASN A 646 16.59 15.00 -17.93
CA ASN A 646 17.04 13.62 -17.84
C ASN A 646 16.77 12.98 -16.45
N GLN A 647 17.37 11.82 -16.15
CA GLN A 647 17.19 11.11 -14.87
C GLN A 647 17.71 11.91 -13.66
N GLU A 648 18.70 12.78 -13.86
CA GLU A 648 19.25 13.68 -12.85
C GLU A 648 18.45 15.00 -12.73
N GLY A 649 17.34 15.12 -13.46
CA GLY A 649 16.51 16.33 -13.46
C GLY A 649 17.16 17.49 -14.23
N VAL A 650 18.11 17.22 -15.12
CA VAL A 650 18.87 18.26 -15.83
C VAL A 650 18.43 18.38 -17.28
N ALA A 651 18.21 19.61 -17.73
CA ALA A 651 18.02 19.97 -19.14
C ALA A 651 19.08 21.01 -19.56
N VAL A 652 19.57 20.90 -20.80
CA VAL A 652 20.53 21.85 -21.38
C VAL A 652 19.95 22.45 -22.63
N LEU A 653 19.83 23.78 -22.68
CA LEU A 653 19.24 24.54 -23.79
C LEU A 653 20.25 25.52 -24.37
N HIS A 654 20.14 25.87 -25.65
CA HIS A 654 21.06 26.80 -26.34
C HIS A 654 20.29 27.96 -27.00
N PRO A 655 19.64 28.83 -26.20
CA PRO A 655 18.75 29.87 -26.74
C PRO A 655 19.52 30.91 -27.58
N LYS A 656 18.97 31.26 -28.74
CA LYS A 656 19.55 32.24 -29.69
C LYS A 656 19.49 33.70 -29.23
N GLY A 657 18.93 33.97 -28.03
CA GLY A 657 18.72 35.32 -27.50
C GLY A 657 19.15 35.48 -26.04
N ARG A 658 19.06 36.72 -25.54
CA ARG A 658 19.37 37.08 -24.14
C ARG A 658 18.23 36.79 -23.15
N THR A 659 17.17 36.11 -23.59
CA THR A 659 16.08 35.73 -22.67
C THR A 659 16.65 34.84 -21.57
N ASN A 660 16.44 35.26 -20.33
CA ASN A 660 16.84 34.51 -19.14
C ASN A 660 15.64 33.88 -18.43
N VAL A 661 14.40 34.17 -18.85
CA VAL A 661 13.21 33.54 -18.26
C VAL A 661 13.13 32.08 -18.72
N VAL A 662 13.16 31.18 -17.76
CA VAL A 662 13.00 29.74 -17.91
C VAL A 662 11.62 29.37 -17.39
N SER A 663 10.80 28.73 -18.21
CA SER A 663 9.55 28.11 -17.77
C SER A 663 9.70 26.60 -17.73
N VAL A 664 9.23 25.98 -16.64
CA VAL A 664 9.26 24.53 -16.43
C VAL A 664 7.85 24.03 -16.19
N ASP A 665 7.47 22.97 -16.89
CA ASP A 665 6.21 22.24 -16.71
C ASP A 665 6.51 20.75 -16.55
N ALA A 666 5.89 20.11 -15.58
CA ALA A 666 6.13 18.71 -15.20
C ALA A 666 4.84 17.88 -15.10
N GLY A 667 3.73 18.39 -15.63
CA GLY A 667 2.46 17.69 -15.67
C GLY A 667 1.67 17.76 -14.36
N ALA A 668 0.68 16.87 -14.21
CA ALA A 668 -0.37 16.97 -13.20
C ALA A 668 0.15 16.95 -11.76
N SER A 669 1.16 16.12 -11.45
CA SER A 669 1.74 16.00 -10.09
C SER A 669 2.42 17.27 -9.58
N PHE A 670 2.72 18.25 -10.44
CA PHE A 670 3.57 19.39 -10.10
C PHE A 670 2.98 20.73 -10.54
N LEU A 671 3.23 21.76 -9.74
CA LEU A 671 2.94 23.14 -10.15
C LEU A 671 4.00 23.62 -11.16
N PRO A 672 3.60 24.26 -12.27
CA PRO A 672 4.55 24.85 -13.21
C PRO A 672 5.35 25.96 -12.52
N ALA A 673 6.59 26.16 -12.96
CA ALA A 673 7.51 27.14 -12.37
C ALA A 673 8.10 28.07 -13.43
N GLN A 674 8.43 29.30 -13.03
CA GLN A 674 9.20 30.23 -13.84
C GLN A 674 10.35 30.82 -13.00
N VAL A 675 11.56 30.79 -13.54
CA VAL A 675 12.76 31.35 -12.89
C VAL A 675 13.58 32.15 -13.88
N THR A 676 14.46 33.02 -13.37
CA THR A 676 15.43 33.73 -14.21
C THR A 676 16.79 33.02 -14.11
N ALA A 677 17.36 32.65 -15.25
CA ALA A 677 18.70 32.09 -15.33
C ALA A 677 19.74 33.10 -14.83
N SER A 678 20.52 32.67 -13.84
CA SER A 678 21.62 33.42 -13.23
C SER A 678 22.93 33.31 -14.00
#